data_AF-A0A9P6U6E6-F1
#
_entry.id   AF-A0A9P6U6E6-F1
#
_cell.length_a   1.000
_cell.length_b   1.000
_cell.length_c   1.000
_cell.angle_alpha   90.00
_cell.angle_beta   90.00
_cell.angle_gamma   90.00
#
_symmetry.space_group_name_H-M   'P 1'
#
loop_
_entity.id
_entity.type
_entity.pdbx_description
1 polymer ?
#
loop_
_entity_poly.entity_id
_entity_poly.type
_entity_poly.pdbx_seq_one_letter_code
_entity_poly.pdbx_strand_id
1 'polypeptide(L)'
;MKKKVLLMGKSGSGKTSMRSIIFSNYIARDTRRLGATIDVEHSHVRFLGNLVLNLWDCGGQETFMENYFASQRDHIFKNVEVLIYVFDVESRDVEKDMHYYQSCLEAIMTNSKDAKIFCLIHKMDLVQEDQRDKIYNERVLELQTRSLPLQVVTFRTSIWDETLYKAWSSIVYSLIPNVQLLESHLDNFCKISEADEIVLFERMTFLVIAHSTRVDNGDVHRFEKISNIIKQFKLSCSRTQGSFQSMEVRHSNFAGFIDYLTGNTYVMVIMSDPTIQSAATLMNISSARKHFEKLEGAQFSKSGVIVSSTVDLEERDSNGLQMHPITNTPDAAQENKARVQVLAFSRDGAYLATAADDKVMKIWDTESWKCLGTRTLIRRSNALEFNKDGSHVVTADKFGDIYNMVRDIPDVVAPVKTAETSADAEGDEDEGEQPILGHVSMATDLALTKDNKYIITADRDEHIRVSQYPKGHNIETYCLGHTSFVTNIKMLPGEPQKYLISGAGDATVRVWEFLKGQEVQTFGIRDALGMPPAEPDAEEDVAVFSLAICEKKNHIAVIMEKESRLLILQWNEPAAKVELFKVLELEGKPTSADYDRSGNLWVTIVPEEGKNDLVAVYDNDYVQQEDLTKYINTFGSKTVETIPDLFNTEELRKHTTDWRELKKAREEKEAARLAGDPDAPLSKKRRKNKNSRKIPENAAEASSSPATPSEQAQE
;
A
#
# COMPACT_ATOMS: atom_id res chain seq x y z
N MET A 1 -6.62 8.96 -16.72
CA MET A 1 -6.96 9.11 -18.15
C MET A 1 -6.34 7.97 -18.93
N LYS A 2 -7.09 7.20 -19.73
CA LYS A 2 -6.54 6.09 -20.54
C LYS A 2 -6.22 6.60 -21.94
N LYS A 3 -4.97 6.46 -22.40
CA LYS A 3 -4.51 6.87 -23.73
C LYS A 3 -4.09 5.63 -24.51
N LYS A 4 -4.66 5.42 -25.71
CA LYS A 4 -4.33 4.28 -26.57
C LYS A 4 -3.16 4.63 -27.47
N VAL A 5 -2.10 3.84 -27.37
CA VAL A 5 -0.87 3.97 -28.15
C VAL A 5 -0.70 2.74 -29.00
N LEU A 6 -0.75 2.89 -30.33
CA LEU A 6 -0.47 1.82 -31.27
C LEU A 6 1.03 1.75 -31.56
N LEU A 7 1.63 0.57 -31.44
CA LEU A 7 3.00 0.28 -31.82
C LEU A 7 2.99 -0.70 -33.00
N MET A 8 3.25 -0.20 -34.20
CA MET A 8 3.12 -0.95 -35.46
C MET A 8 4.40 -0.91 -36.30
N GLY A 9 4.51 -1.82 -37.26
CA GLY A 9 5.68 -1.98 -38.14
C GLY A 9 5.96 -3.45 -38.45
N LYS A 10 6.80 -3.70 -39.45
CA LYS A 10 7.13 -5.05 -39.93
C LYS A 10 7.61 -5.99 -38.81
N SER A 11 7.37 -7.29 -38.95
CA SER A 11 7.96 -8.30 -38.07
C SER A 11 9.49 -8.15 -38.02
N GLY A 12 10.08 -8.27 -36.83
CA GLY A 12 11.53 -8.09 -36.65
C GLY A 12 12.04 -6.65 -36.60
N SER A 13 11.19 -5.63 -36.76
CA SER A 13 11.61 -4.21 -36.72
C SER A 13 12.03 -3.69 -35.34
N GLY A 14 11.87 -4.48 -34.26
CA GLY A 14 12.33 -4.13 -32.90
C GLY A 14 11.26 -3.52 -31.97
N LYS A 15 9.97 -3.55 -32.34
CA LYS A 15 8.84 -3.03 -31.55
C LYS A 15 8.83 -3.52 -30.10
N THR A 16 8.72 -4.83 -29.91
CA THR A 16 8.68 -5.47 -28.59
C THR A 16 9.98 -5.23 -27.82
N SER A 17 11.13 -5.24 -28.50
CA SER A 17 12.42 -4.90 -27.89
C SER A 17 12.41 -3.50 -27.26
N MET A 18 11.88 -2.49 -27.97
CA MET A 18 11.77 -1.13 -27.45
C MET A 18 10.82 -1.05 -26.26
N ARG A 19 9.62 -1.67 -26.36
CA ARG A 19 8.65 -1.71 -25.27
C ARG A 19 9.24 -2.34 -24.01
N SER A 20 9.94 -3.48 -24.16
CA SER A 20 10.53 -4.20 -23.03
C SER A 20 11.67 -3.42 -22.36
N ILE A 21 12.49 -2.68 -23.12
CA ILE A 21 13.57 -1.86 -22.55
C ILE A 21 12.99 -0.70 -21.73
N ILE A 22 12.04 0.04 -22.30
CA ILE A 22 11.50 1.24 -21.66
C ILE A 22 10.59 0.89 -20.47
N PHE A 23 9.68 -0.08 -20.64
CA PHE A 23 8.60 -0.33 -19.69
C PHE A 23 8.74 -1.65 -18.90
N SER A 24 9.65 -2.55 -19.27
CA SER A 24 9.80 -3.86 -18.62
C SER A 24 11.20 -4.14 -18.10
N ASN A 25 12.06 -3.12 -18.02
CA ASN A 25 13.40 -3.21 -17.40
C ASN A 25 14.35 -4.20 -18.12
N TYR A 26 14.14 -4.48 -19.41
CA TYR A 26 15.06 -5.30 -20.19
C TYR A 26 16.33 -4.52 -20.52
N ILE A 27 17.48 -5.21 -20.54
CA ILE A 27 18.68 -4.71 -21.20
C ILE A 27 18.67 -5.09 -22.69
N ALA A 28 19.36 -4.31 -23.53
CA ALA A 28 19.41 -4.53 -24.98
C ALA A 28 19.74 -5.98 -25.37
N ARG A 29 20.67 -6.61 -24.65
CA ARG A 29 21.07 -8.02 -24.89
C ARG A 29 19.94 -9.02 -24.67
N ASP A 30 19.06 -8.79 -23.70
CA ASP A 30 17.99 -9.72 -23.33
C ASP A 30 16.88 -9.75 -24.38
N THR A 31 16.75 -8.68 -25.17
CA THR A 31 15.76 -8.59 -26.25
C THR A 31 15.96 -9.65 -27.35
N ARG A 32 17.16 -10.25 -27.45
CA ARG A 32 17.45 -11.36 -28.38
C ARG A 32 16.65 -12.63 -28.07
N ARG A 33 16.11 -12.75 -26.86
CA ARG A 33 15.31 -13.90 -26.42
C ARG A 33 13.82 -13.72 -26.69
N LEU A 34 13.40 -12.54 -27.14
CA LEU A 34 11.99 -12.25 -27.41
C LEU A 34 11.54 -13.02 -28.65
N GLY A 35 10.40 -13.70 -28.52
CA GLY A 35 9.71 -14.33 -29.65
C GLY A 35 8.96 -13.32 -30.51
N ALA A 36 8.44 -13.78 -31.65
CA ALA A 36 7.55 -12.97 -32.47
C ALA A 36 6.21 -12.75 -31.75
N THR A 37 5.75 -11.50 -31.70
CA THR A 37 4.42 -11.16 -31.15
C THR A 37 3.33 -11.81 -31.99
N ILE A 38 2.41 -12.49 -31.31
CA ILE A 38 1.24 -13.12 -31.93
C ILE A 38 0.08 -12.15 -31.76
N ASP A 39 -0.49 -11.73 -32.89
CA ASP A 39 -1.56 -10.74 -32.92
C ASP A 39 -1.19 -9.46 -32.12
N VAL A 40 -2.04 -8.98 -31.20
CA VAL A 40 -1.79 -7.78 -30.40
C VAL A 40 -1.46 -8.13 -28.95
N GLU A 41 -0.29 -7.70 -28.47
CA GLU A 41 0.03 -7.78 -27.04
C GLU A 41 -0.32 -6.45 -26.35
N HIS A 42 -1.18 -6.53 -25.33
CA HIS A 42 -1.62 -5.37 -24.57
C HIS A 42 -0.74 -5.16 -23.33
N SER A 43 -0.25 -3.93 -23.15
CA SER A 43 0.44 -3.51 -21.94
C SER A 43 -0.22 -2.25 -21.36
N HIS A 44 -0.51 -2.28 -20.06
CA HIS A 44 -1.08 -1.16 -19.32
C HIS A 44 0.00 -0.53 -18.45
N VAL A 45 0.60 0.54 -18.92
CA VAL A 45 1.65 1.26 -18.19
C VAL A 45 1.01 2.44 -17.46
N ARG A 46 1.12 2.47 -16.14
CA ARG A 46 0.79 3.67 -15.36
C ARG A 46 1.97 4.63 -15.42
N PHE A 47 1.68 5.87 -15.79
CA PHE A 47 2.63 6.96 -15.91
C PHE A 47 2.09 8.14 -15.09
N LEU A 48 2.93 8.80 -14.28
CA LEU A 48 2.52 9.94 -13.44
C LEU A 48 1.24 9.67 -12.60
N GLY A 49 1.11 8.45 -12.05
CA GLY A 49 -0.02 8.03 -11.21
C GLY A 49 -1.29 7.65 -11.97
N ASN A 50 -1.90 8.56 -12.72
CA ASN A 50 -3.25 8.39 -13.28
C ASN A 50 -3.32 8.45 -14.83
N LEU A 51 -2.23 8.78 -15.52
CA LEU A 51 -2.11 8.59 -16.97
C LEU A 51 -1.83 7.10 -17.20
N VAL A 52 -2.73 6.43 -17.90
CA VAL A 52 -2.56 5.01 -18.24
C VAL A 52 -2.33 4.93 -19.73
N LEU A 53 -1.12 4.52 -20.11
CA LEU A 53 -0.76 4.22 -21.48
C LEU A 53 -1.19 2.78 -21.77
N ASN A 54 -2.21 2.64 -22.61
CA ASN A 54 -2.61 1.36 -23.16
C ASN A 54 -1.79 1.15 -24.43
N LEU A 55 -0.66 0.47 -24.30
CA LEU A 55 0.27 0.20 -25.38
C LEU A 55 -0.14 -1.09 -26.08
N TRP A 56 -0.42 -0.99 -27.38
CA TRP A 56 -0.84 -2.08 -28.24
C TRP A 56 0.35 -2.44 -29.14
N ASP A 57 1.08 -3.49 -28.77
CA ASP A 57 2.21 -4.01 -29.55
C ASP A 57 1.67 -4.97 -30.61
N CYS A 58 1.50 -4.46 -31.84
CA CYS A 58 0.88 -5.20 -32.94
C CYS A 58 1.92 -6.08 -33.65
N GLY A 59 1.65 -7.38 -33.76
CA GLY A 59 2.45 -8.34 -34.49
C GLY A 59 2.58 -7.95 -35.97
N GLY A 60 3.82 -7.77 -36.42
CA GLY A 60 4.10 -7.25 -37.77
C GLY A 60 4.15 -8.32 -38.87
N GLN A 61 3.58 -9.51 -38.64
CA GLN A 61 3.54 -10.59 -39.64
C GLN A 61 2.46 -10.25 -40.68
N GLU A 62 2.67 -10.64 -41.95
CA GLU A 62 1.80 -10.21 -43.05
C GLU A 62 0.33 -10.62 -42.84
N THR A 63 0.11 -11.84 -42.35
CA THR A 63 -1.21 -12.36 -42.00
C THR A 63 -1.94 -11.51 -40.96
N PHE A 64 -1.23 -11.03 -39.94
CA PHE A 64 -1.81 -10.17 -38.91
C PHE A 64 -2.07 -8.75 -39.44
N MET A 65 -1.13 -8.19 -40.21
CA MET A 65 -1.29 -6.87 -40.81
C MET A 65 -2.51 -6.81 -41.73
N GLU A 66 -2.74 -7.83 -42.57
CA GLU A 66 -3.94 -7.90 -43.41
C GLU A 66 -5.23 -7.99 -42.58
N ASN A 67 -5.23 -8.77 -41.50
CA ASN A 67 -6.37 -8.84 -40.58
C ASN A 67 -6.66 -7.50 -39.90
N TYR A 68 -5.63 -6.72 -39.54
CA TYR A 68 -5.80 -5.38 -38.97
C TYR A 68 -6.47 -4.41 -39.93
N PHE A 69 -6.22 -4.52 -41.23
CA PHE A 69 -6.84 -3.64 -42.22
C PHE A 69 -8.21 -4.12 -42.70
N ALA A 70 -8.50 -5.41 -42.56
CA ALA A 70 -9.75 -6.03 -42.95
C ALA A 70 -10.71 -6.22 -41.75
N SER A 71 -10.63 -7.36 -41.06
CA SER A 71 -11.62 -7.78 -40.07
C SER A 71 -11.55 -7.02 -38.76
N GLN A 72 -10.37 -6.54 -38.35
CA GLN A 72 -10.16 -5.85 -37.07
C GLN A 72 -9.98 -4.33 -37.18
N ARG A 73 -10.24 -3.73 -38.35
CA ARG A 73 -9.94 -2.32 -38.64
C ARG A 73 -10.49 -1.35 -37.58
N ASP A 74 -11.76 -1.48 -37.25
CA ASP A 74 -12.41 -0.61 -36.26
C ASP A 74 -11.89 -0.86 -34.84
N HIS A 75 -11.53 -2.10 -34.52
CA HIS A 75 -11.01 -2.45 -33.20
C HIS A 75 -9.61 -1.85 -32.97
N ILE A 76 -8.74 -1.93 -33.98
CA ILE A 76 -7.36 -1.45 -33.90
C ILE A 76 -7.30 0.08 -34.00
N PHE A 77 -7.96 0.69 -34.99
CA PHE A 77 -7.70 2.09 -35.34
C PHE A 77 -8.65 3.11 -34.68
N LYS A 78 -9.63 2.66 -33.88
CA LYS A 78 -10.52 3.55 -33.13
C LYS A 78 -9.92 4.03 -31.81
N ASN A 79 -10.20 5.28 -31.46
CA ASN A 79 -9.78 5.97 -30.23
C ASN A 79 -8.27 5.94 -30.01
N VAL A 80 -7.49 6.05 -31.09
CA VAL A 80 -6.03 6.07 -31.05
C VAL A 80 -5.57 7.49 -30.77
N GLU A 81 -4.72 7.65 -29.76
CA GLU A 81 -4.15 8.95 -29.39
C GLU A 81 -2.77 9.14 -30.02
N VAL A 82 -2.00 8.05 -30.11
CA VAL A 82 -0.68 8.03 -30.70
C VAL A 82 -0.49 6.78 -31.56
N LEU A 83 0.02 6.96 -32.77
CA LEU A 83 0.58 5.89 -33.60
C LEU A 83 2.12 6.01 -33.59
N ILE A 84 2.79 4.96 -33.14
CA ILE A 84 4.24 4.79 -33.26
C ILE A 84 4.48 3.73 -34.33
N TYR A 85 5.05 4.14 -35.47
CA TYR A 85 5.39 3.23 -36.56
C TYR A 85 6.91 3.03 -36.62
N VAL A 86 7.34 1.76 -36.68
CA VAL A 86 8.75 1.37 -36.59
C VAL A 86 9.24 0.79 -37.90
N PHE A 87 10.23 1.46 -38.50
CA PHE A 87 10.93 1.02 -39.70
C PHE A 87 12.26 0.36 -39.33
N ASP A 88 12.56 -0.76 -39.97
CA ASP A 88 13.88 -1.38 -39.88
C ASP A 88 14.79 -0.77 -40.96
N VAL A 89 15.90 -0.15 -40.55
CA VAL A 89 16.83 0.49 -41.50
C VAL A 89 17.46 -0.51 -42.47
N GLU A 90 17.59 -1.80 -42.09
CA GLU A 90 18.12 -2.86 -42.94
C GLU A 90 17.05 -3.55 -43.81
N SER A 91 15.80 -3.07 -43.79
CA SER A 91 14.74 -3.70 -44.58
C SER A 91 15.05 -3.65 -46.07
N ARG A 92 15.00 -4.83 -46.70
CA ARG A 92 15.22 -4.99 -48.15
C ARG A 92 14.03 -4.58 -48.99
N ASP A 93 12.82 -4.58 -48.41
CA ASP A 93 11.55 -4.34 -49.10
C ASP A 93 10.94 -3.00 -48.67
N VAL A 94 11.65 -1.91 -48.93
CA VAL A 94 11.23 -0.56 -48.49
C VAL A 94 9.84 -0.18 -49.01
N GLU A 95 9.52 -0.47 -50.27
CA GLU A 95 8.21 -0.11 -50.86
C GLU A 95 7.05 -0.87 -50.20
N LYS A 96 7.26 -2.14 -49.80
CA LYS A 96 6.25 -2.92 -49.09
C LYS A 96 6.02 -2.38 -47.68
N ASP A 97 7.09 -2.00 -47.00
CA ASP A 97 7.01 -1.38 -45.67
C ASP A 97 6.28 -0.03 -45.75
N MET A 98 6.53 0.76 -46.80
CA MET A 98 5.82 2.01 -47.06
C MET A 98 4.34 1.79 -47.37
N HIS A 99 3.99 0.74 -48.13
CA HIS A 99 2.59 0.40 -48.40
C HIS A 99 1.81 0.09 -47.11
N TYR A 100 2.39 -0.72 -46.22
CA TYR A 100 1.78 -1.01 -44.91
C TYR A 100 1.68 0.24 -44.03
N TYR A 101 2.70 1.10 -44.07
CA TYR A 101 2.66 2.38 -43.36
C TYR A 101 1.52 3.28 -43.85
N GLN A 102 1.38 3.46 -45.16
CA GLN A 102 0.30 4.26 -45.75
C GLN A 102 -1.08 3.68 -45.43
N SER A 103 -1.22 2.35 -45.45
CA SER A 103 -2.46 1.67 -45.05
C SER A 103 -2.84 1.96 -43.59
N CYS A 104 -1.85 2.02 -42.68
CA CYS A 104 -2.06 2.47 -41.30
C CYS A 104 -2.50 3.94 -41.23
N LEU A 105 -1.87 4.83 -42.00
CA LEU A 105 -2.23 6.24 -42.02
C LEU A 105 -3.66 6.47 -42.54
N GLU A 106 -4.08 5.77 -43.58
CA GLU A 106 -5.46 5.82 -44.09
C GLU A 106 -6.48 5.34 -43.04
N ALA A 107 -6.14 4.28 -42.32
CA ALA A 107 -6.98 3.77 -41.24
C ALA A 107 -7.08 4.74 -40.06
N ILE A 108 -5.98 5.41 -39.69
CA ILE A 108 -5.95 6.47 -38.67
C ILE A 108 -6.74 7.71 -39.13
N MET A 109 -6.55 8.17 -40.37
CA MET A 109 -7.27 9.32 -40.92
C MET A 109 -8.79 9.10 -40.94
N THR A 110 -9.22 7.84 -41.09
CA THR A 110 -10.63 7.48 -41.06
C THR A 110 -11.19 7.40 -39.63
N ASN A 111 -10.45 6.80 -38.70
CA ASN A 111 -10.98 6.40 -37.39
C ASN A 111 -10.52 7.25 -36.19
N SER A 112 -9.39 7.95 -36.29
CA SER A 112 -8.75 8.71 -35.21
C SER A 112 -7.94 9.90 -35.78
N LYS A 113 -8.64 10.93 -36.27
CA LYS A 113 -8.03 12.08 -36.98
C LYS A 113 -7.04 12.90 -36.15
N ASP A 114 -7.26 12.96 -34.84
CA ASP A 114 -6.43 13.75 -33.92
C ASP A 114 -5.22 12.96 -33.38
N ALA A 115 -5.00 11.74 -33.87
CA ALA A 115 -3.89 10.90 -33.43
C ALA A 115 -2.54 11.52 -33.84
N LYS A 116 -1.61 11.59 -32.90
CA LYS A 116 -0.23 12.03 -33.16
C LYS A 116 0.57 10.88 -33.75
N ILE A 117 1.37 11.15 -34.77
CA ILE A 117 2.09 10.11 -35.52
C ILE A 117 3.59 10.28 -35.34
N PHE A 118 4.22 9.21 -34.87
CA PHE A 118 5.65 9.11 -34.67
C PHE A 118 6.23 7.99 -35.51
N CYS A 119 7.32 8.27 -36.21
CA CYS A 119 8.02 7.31 -37.06
C CYS A 119 9.44 7.09 -36.54
N LEU A 120 9.74 5.86 -36.17
CA LEU A 120 11.04 5.46 -35.65
C LEU A 120 11.81 4.71 -36.73
N ILE A 121 12.90 5.30 -37.22
CA ILE A 121 13.88 4.62 -38.06
C ILE A 121 14.83 3.89 -37.10
N HIS A 122 14.61 2.58 -36.96
CA HIS A 122 15.20 1.75 -35.93
C HIS A 122 16.38 0.93 -36.43
N LYS A 123 17.19 0.44 -35.48
CA LYS A 123 18.45 -0.30 -35.72
C LYS A 123 19.55 0.52 -36.38
N MET A 124 19.60 1.83 -36.09
CA MET A 124 20.61 2.73 -36.65
C MET A 124 22.04 2.43 -36.19
N ASP A 125 22.21 1.55 -35.19
CA ASP A 125 23.49 0.98 -34.79
C ASP A 125 24.17 0.15 -35.90
N LEU A 126 23.38 -0.42 -36.81
CA LEU A 126 23.87 -1.23 -37.94
C LEU A 126 24.41 -0.36 -39.09
N VAL A 127 24.10 0.93 -39.07
CA VAL A 127 24.61 1.92 -40.02
C VAL A 127 25.90 2.54 -39.48
N GLN A 128 26.89 2.71 -40.37
CA GLN A 128 28.15 3.39 -40.06
C GLN A 128 27.89 4.84 -39.63
N GLU A 129 28.60 5.29 -38.58
CA GLU A 129 28.32 6.56 -37.89
C GLU A 129 28.34 7.79 -38.81
N ASP A 130 29.26 7.81 -39.77
CA ASP A 130 29.42 8.85 -40.80
C ASP A 130 28.25 8.90 -41.79
N GLN A 131 27.51 7.81 -41.95
CA GLN A 131 26.37 7.71 -42.87
C GLN A 131 25.01 7.89 -42.20
N ARG A 132 24.94 7.84 -40.85
CA ARG A 132 23.68 7.85 -40.11
C ARG A 132 22.83 9.07 -40.41
N ASP A 133 23.42 10.26 -40.42
CA ASP A 133 22.69 11.51 -40.67
C ASP A 133 22.18 11.60 -42.11
N LYS A 134 22.97 11.15 -43.08
CA LYS A 134 22.57 11.14 -44.48
C LYS A 134 21.37 10.22 -44.71
N ILE A 135 21.47 8.97 -44.28
CA ILE A 135 20.39 7.98 -44.44
C ILE A 135 19.14 8.41 -43.69
N TYR A 136 19.30 8.95 -42.48
CA TYR A 136 18.18 9.46 -41.70
C TYR A 136 17.45 10.59 -42.45
N ASN A 137 18.16 11.61 -42.92
CA ASN A 137 17.55 12.75 -43.61
C ASN A 137 16.86 12.37 -44.92
N GLU A 138 17.44 11.43 -45.69
CA GLU A 138 16.83 10.89 -46.90
C GLU A 138 15.48 10.20 -46.60
N ARG A 139 15.45 9.37 -45.55
CA ARG A 139 14.22 8.67 -45.14
C ARG A 139 13.18 9.61 -44.53
N VAL A 140 13.60 10.65 -43.80
CA VAL A 140 12.69 11.65 -43.24
C VAL A 140 11.94 12.38 -44.34
N LEU A 141 12.62 12.77 -45.42
CA LEU A 141 11.99 13.46 -46.55
C LEU A 141 10.94 12.58 -47.23
N GLU A 142 11.27 11.30 -47.43
CA GLU A 142 10.34 10.32 -48.01
C GLU A 142 9.12 10.12 -47.11
N LEU A 143 9.32 9.91 -45.81
CA LEU A 143 8.24 9.73 -44.85
C LEU A 143 7.34 10.95 -44.78
N GLN A 144 7.90 12.16 -44.70
CA GLN A 144 7.11 13.40 -44.67
C GLN A 144 6.25 13.54 -45.94
N THR A 145 6.82 13.22 -47.11
CA THR A 145 6.09 13.29 -48.38
C THR A 145 4.95 12.27 -48.45
N ARG A 146 5.22 11.04 -48.03
CA ARG A 146 4.25 9.92 -48.05
C ARG A 146 3.18 10.02 -46.96
N SER A 147 3.40 10.86 -45.95
CA SER A 147 2.47 11.04 -44.82
C SER A 147 1.41 12.11 -45.02
N LEU A 148 1.55 12.94 -46.06
CA LEU A 148 0.59 14.02 -46.33
C LEU A 148 -0.84 13.46 -46.46
N PRO A 149 -1.85 14.11 -45.83
CA PRO A 149 -1.81 15.43 -45.19
C PRO A 149 -1.43 15.43 -43.69
N LEU A 150 -1.08 14.28 -43.11
CA LEU A 150 -0.82 14.14 -41.68
C LEU A 150 0.59 14.61 -41.31
N GLN A 151 0.72 15.29 -40.17
CA GLN A 151 2.03 15.68 -39.64
C GLN A 151 2.66 14.52 -38.88
N VAL A 152 3.95 14.28 -39.14
CA VAL A 152 4.71 13.17 -38.55
C VAL A 152 5.98 13.66 -37.91
N VAL A 153 6.29 13.12 -36.74
CA VAL A 153 7.55 13.37 -36.04
C VAL A 153 8.44 12.14 -36.20
N THR A 154 9.68 12.34 -36.64
CA THR A 154 10.61 11.27 -36.95
C THR A 154 11.75 11.22 -35.94
N PHE A 155 12.23 10.00 -35.65
CA PHE A 155 13.42 9.78 -34.83
C PHE A 155 14.28 8.65 -35.41
N ARG A 156 15.59 8.83 -35.38
CA ARG A 156 16.55 7.73 -35.47
C ARG A 156 16.64 7.07 -34.10
N THR A 157 16.60 5.75 -34.04
CA THR A 157 16.62 5.02 -32.77
C THR A 157 17.50 3.77 -32.83
N SER A 158 18.17 3.47 -31.73
CA SER A 158 18.82 2.19 -31.47
C SER A 158 18.58 1.75 -30.03
N ILE A 159 18.47 0.45 -29.80
CA ILE A 159 18.41 -0.12 -28.44
C ILE A 159 19.77 -0.05 -27.71
N TRP A 160 20.85 0.29 -28.41
CA TRP A 160 22.20 0.30 -27.86
C TRP A 160 22.68 1.68 -27.39
N ASP A 161 21.90 2.73 -27.63
CA ASP A 161 22.27 4.11 -27.30
C ASP A 161 21.08 4.92 -26.75
N GLU A 162 21.32 6.20 -26.43
CA GLU A 162 20.36 7.12 -25.83
C GLU A 162 19.22 7.53 -26.78
N THR A 163 19.35 7.30 -28.09
CA THR A 163 18.39 7.79 -29.08
C THR A 163 17.00 7.19 -28.91
N LEU A 164 16.92 5.98 -28.33
CA LEU A 164 15.65 5.37 -27.96
C LEU A 164 14.92 6.16 -26.87
N TYR A 165 15.64 6.60 -25.83
CA TYR A 165 15.07 7.39 -24.74
C TYR A 165 14.59 8.74 -25.25
N LYS A 166 15.31 9.36 -26.20
CA LYS A 166 14.89 10.60 -26.88
C LYS A 166 13.52 10.48 -27.53
N ALA A 167 13.35 9.43 -28.33
CA ALA A 167 12.11 9.20 -29.04
C ALA A 167 10.96 8.97 -28.06
N TRP A 168 11.13 8.08 -27.08
CA TRP A 168 10.08 7.76 -26.12
C TRP A 168 9.75 8.91 -25.16
N SER A 169 10.75 9.70 -24.74
CA SER A 169 10.51 10.92 -23.97
C SER A 169 9.64 11.90 -24.76
N SER A 170 9.93 12.14 -26.05
CA SER A 170 9.11 13.04 -26.87
C SER A 170 7.68 12.50 -27.09
N ILE A 171 7.55 11.19 -27.30
CA ILE A 171 6.24 10.54 -27.46
C ILE A 171 5.40 10.69 -26.20
N VAL A 172 5.97 10.37 -25.03
CA VAL A 172 5.25 10.43 -23.76
C VAL A 172 4.99 11.89 -23.35
N TYR A 173 5.93 12.79 -23.59
CA TYR A 173 5.74 14.24 -23.41
C TYR A 173 4.50 14.75 -24.14
N SER A 174 4.26 14.26 -25.36
CA SER A 174 3.08 14.65 -26.14
C SER A 174 1.74 14.18 -25.53
N LEU A 175 1.76 13.23 -24.58
CA LEU A 175 0.57 12.66 -23.93
C LEU A 175 0.30 13.25 -22.54
N ILE A 176 1.24 13.99 -21.97
CA ILE A 176 1.12 14.56 -20.63
C ILE A 176 0.23 15.82 -20.70
N PRO A 177 -0.88 15.87 -19.96
CA PRO A 177 -1.72 17.06 -19.91
C PRO A 177 -1.05 18.17 -19.10
N ASN A 178 -1.30 19.44 -19.47
CA ASN A 178 -0.86 20.62 -18.73
C ASN A 178 0.65 20.70 -18.45
N VAL A 179 1.49 20.17 -19.35
CA VAL A 179 2.94 20.15 -19.19
C VAL A 179 3.55 21.56 -19.05
N GLN A 180 2.96 22.58 -19.69
CA GLN A 180 3.40 23.97 -19.57
C GLN A 180 3.26 24.51 -18.15
N LEU A 181 2.23 24.07 -17.42
CA LEU A 181 2.07 24.45 -16.01
C LEU A 181 3.16 23.80 -15.16
N LEU A 182 3.50 22.53 -15.44
CA LEU A 182 4.59 21.82 -14.77
C LEU A 182 5.93 22.54 -14.98
N GLU A 183 6.23 22.93 -16.22
CA GLU A 183 7.46 23.67 -16.57
C GLU A 183 7.52 25.02 -15.85
N SER A 184 6.42 25.78 -15.79
CA SER A 184 6.37 27.05 -15.05
C SER A 184 6.68 26.89 -13.56
N HIS A 185 6.16 25.82 -12.93
CA HIS A 185 6.49 25.54 -11.53
C HIS A 185 7.93 25.04 -11.35
N LEU A 186 8.46 24.28 -12.30
CA LEU A 186 9.84 23.84 -12.30
C LEU A 186 10.81 25.02 -12.48
N ASP A 187 10.47 25.98 -13.31
CA ASP A 187 11.20 27.24 -13.47
C ASP A 187 11.25 28.05 -12.18
N ASN A 188 10.11 28.14 -11.47
CA ASN A 188 10.08 28.81 -10.17
C ASN A 188 10.93 28.06 -9.14
N PHE A 189 10.89 26.73 -9.14
CA PHE A 189 11.75 25.94 -8.25
C PHE A 189 13.24 26.11 -8.59
N CYS A 190 13.60 26.14 -9.88
CA CYS A 190 14.96 26.39 -10.36
C CYS A 190 15.48 27.77 -9.93
N LYS A 191 14.62 28.80 -9.97
CA LYS A 191 14.96 30.15 -9.48
C LYS A 191 15.17 30.20 -7.97
N ILE A 192 14.24 29.61 -7.19
CA ILE A 192 14.29 29.65 -5.71
C ILE A 192 15.48 28.85 -5.17
N SER A 193 15.79 27.72 -5.80
CA SER A 193 16.92 26.88 -5.41
C SER A 193 18.26 27.39 -5.92
N GLU A 194 18.27 28.47 -6.71
CA GLU A 194 19.44 28.99 -7.42
C GLU A 194 20.17 27.94 -8.27
N ALA A 195 19.43 26.93 -8.77
CA ALA A 195 19.98 25.89 -9.61
C ALA A 195 20.30 26.40 -11.01
N ASP A 196 21.27 25.75 -11.64
CA ASP A 196 21.61 25.97 -13.05
C ASP A 196 20.67 25.20 -13.97
N GLU A 197 20.33 23.98 -13.56
CA GLU A 197 19.44 23.10 -14.30
C GLU A 197 18.68 22.18 -13.34
N ILE A 198 17.37 22.07 -13.56
CA ILE A 198 16.52 21.10 -12.88
C ILE A 198 15.82 20.24 -13.92
N VAL A 199 15.89 18.92 -13.76
CA VAL A 199 15.25 17.96 -14.66
C VAL A 199 14.34 17.03 -13.88
N LEU A 200 13.12 16.85 -14.36
CA LEU A 200 12.12 15.97 -13.78
C LEU A 200 12.01 14.69 -14.60
N PHE A 201 12.09 13.53 -13.93
CA PHE A 201 12.02 12.22 -14.56
C PHE A 201 10.86 11.41 -14.00
N GLU A 202 10.23 10.60 -14.84
CA GLU A 202 9.25 9.63 -14.36
C GLU A 202 9.95 8.47 -13.63
N ARG A 203 9.41 8.06 -12.48
CA ARG A 203 10.07 7.17 -11.52
C ARG A 203 10.46 5.81 -12.10
N MET A 204 9.57 5.18 -12.87
CA MET A 204 9.76 3.81 -13.35
C MET A 204 10.65 3.75 -14.59
N THR A 205 10.32 4.54 -15.60
CA THR A 205 10.96 4.57 -16.92
C THR A 205 12.20 5.44 -16.94
N PHE A 206 12.32 6.39 -16.02
CA PHE A 206 13.33 7.44 -16.00
C PHE A 206 13.34 8.31 -17.26
N LEU A 207 12.20 8.39 -17.95
CA LEU A 207 12.00 9.32 -19.06
C LEU A 207 11.88 10.75 -18.54
N VAL A 208 12.46 11.69 -19.26
CA VAL A 208 12.38 13.12 -18.96
C VAL A 208 10.94 13.59 -19.21
N ILE A 209 10.36 14.26 -18.22
CA ILE A 209 9.00 14.83 -18.24
C ILE A 209 9.05 16.32 -18.53
N ALA A 210 9.90 17.04 -17.78
CA ALA A 210 10.04 18.48 -17.84
C ALA A 210 11.45 18.86 -17.39
N HIS A 211 11.94 20.01 -17.84
CA HIS A 211 13.22 20.53 -17.39
C HIS A 211 13.17 22.06 -17.35
N SER A 212 14.04 22.65 -16.55
CA SER A 212 14.26 24.09 -16.45
C SER A 212 15.76 24.33 -16.48
N THR A 213 16.24 25.09 -17.47
CA THR A 213 17.67 25.37 -17.66
C THR A 213 17.87 26.89 -17.59
N ARG A 214 18.72 27.33 -16.66
CA ARG A 214 19.13 28.73 -16.50
C ARG A 214 20.51 29.00 -17.09
N VAL A 215 21.40 28.01 -17.02
CA VAL A 215 22.74 28.06 -17.62
C VAL A 215 22.77 27.09 -18.79
N ASP A 216 22.94 27.62 -20.00
CA ASP A 216 22.95 26.80 -21.21
C ASP A 216 24.14 25.84 -21.20
N ASN A 217 23.89 24.63 -21.69
CA ASN A 217 24.85 23.53 -21.69
C ASN A 217 25.05 23.04 -23.12
N GLY A 218 26.31 22.90 -23.54
CA GLY A 218 26.67 22.61 -24.94
C GLY A 218 26.20 21.25 -25.46
N ASP A 219 25.79 20.32 -24.58
CA ASP A 219 25.27 19.01 -24.97
C ASP A 219 23.73 18.97 -24.96
N VAL A 220 23.13 19.03 -26.14
CA VAL A 220 21.66 18.96 -26.35
C VAL A 220 21.10 17.56 -26.08
N HIS A 221 21.94 16.52 -26.02
CA HIS A 221 21.53 15.12 -25.81
C HIS A 221 21.77 14.63 -24.37
N ARG A 222 22.08 15.56 -23.46
CA ARG A 222 22.40 15.23 -22.07
C ARG A 222 21.25 14.55 -21.32
N PHE A 223 20.01 14.96 -21.57
CA PHE A 223 18.85 14.45 -20.85
C PHE A 223 18.66 12.95 -21.06
N GLU A 224 18.83 12.51 -22.30
CA GLU A 224 18.63 11.11 -22.70
C GLU A 224 19.82 10.24 -22.30
N LYS A 225 21.04 10.81 -22.32
CA LYS A 225 22.23 10.18 -21.75
C LYS A 225 22.05 9.93 -20.26
N ILE A 226 21.56 10.93 -19.51
CA ILE A 226 21.27 10.80 -18.07
C ILE A 226 20.20 9.73 -17.85
N SER A 227 19.11 9.75 -18.62
CA SER A 227 18.07 8.71 -18.54
C SER A 227 18.62 7.30 -18.73
N ASN A 228 19.47 7.11 -19.74
CA ASN A 228 20.09 5.81 -20.01
C ASN A 228 21.05 5.41 -18.87
N ILE A 229 21.96 6.30 -18.45
CA ILE A 229 22.94 6.05 -17.38
C ILE A 229 22.24 5.64 -16.09
N ILE A 230 21.26 6.43 -15.63
CA ILE A 230 20.56 6.16 -14.38
C ILE A 230 19.70 4.90 -14.52
N LYS A 231 19.06 4.66 -15.66
CA LYS A 231 18.31 3.40 -15.86
C LYS A 231 19.23 2.17 -15.76
N GLN A 232 20.40 2.19 -16.41
CA GLN A 232 21.37 1.09 -16.30
C GLN A 232 21.90 0.93 -14.87
N PHE A 233 22.12 2.04 -14.16
CA PHE A 233 22.50 2.01 -12.75
C PHE A 233 21.41 1.39 -11.87
N LYS A 234 20.14 1.80 -12.05
CA LYS A 234 18.98 1.22 -11.35
C LYS A 234 18.89 -0.30 -11.56
N LEU A 235 19.06 -0.76 -12.80
CA LEU A 235 19.08 -2.20 -13.12
C LEU A 235 20.24 -2.93 -12.43
N SER A 236 21.39 -2.28 -12.31
CA SER A 236 22.55 -2.83 -11.61
C SER A 236 22.28 -2.95 -10.10
N CYS A 237 21.68 -1.92 -9.48
CA CYS A 237 21.27 -1.96 -8.07
C CYS A 237 20.26 -3.08 -7.79
N SER A 238 19.26 -3.25 -8.66
CA SER A 238 18.25 -4.31 -8.49
C SER A 238 18.86 -5.72 -8.56
N ARG A 239 19.92 -5.91 -9.36
CA ARG A 239 20.66 -7.19 -9.40
C ARG A 239 21.43 -7.47 -8.11
N THR A 240 21.80 -6.42 -7.36
CA THR A 240 22.43 -6.53 -6.04
C THR A 240 21.43 -6.47 -4.90
N GLN A 241 20.13 -6.69 -5.17
CA GLN A 241 19.03 -6.64 -4.18
C GLN A 241 18.82 -5.27 -3.49
N GLY A 242 19.37 -4.18 -4.06
CA GLY A 242 19.15 -2.81 -3.59
C GLY A 242 18.22 -2.03 -4.52
N SER A 243 17.55 -1.00 -4.01
CA SER A 243 16.80 -0.04 -4.83
C SER A 243 17.54 1.31 -4.87
N PHE A 244 17.49 1.97 -6.03
CA PHE A 244 18.07 3.30 -6.19
C PHE A 244 17.21 4.34 -5.47
N GLN A 245 17.73 4.97 -4.42
CA GLN A 245 17.01 5.98 -3.65
C GLN A 245 17.39 7.41 -4.05
N SER A 246 18.68 7.72 -4.02
CA SER A 246 19.22 9.02 -4.40
C SER A 246 20.66 8.89 -4.89
N MET A 247 21.17 9.93 -5.53
CA MET A 247 22.57 10.05 -5.95
C MET A 247 23.05 11.48 -5.74
N GLU A 248 24.23 11.62 -5.16
CA GLU A 248 24.95 12.89 -5.12
C GLU A 248 26.28 12.71 -5.86
N VAL A 249 26.53 13.59 -6.83
CA VAL A 249 27.78 13.62 -7.60
C VAL A 249 28.40 14.99 -7.40
N ARG A 250 29.62 15.03 -6.87
CA ARG A 250 30.39 16.27 -6.68
C ARG A 250 31.62 16.28 -7.57
N HIS A 251 31.82 17.40 -8.25
CA HIS A 251 33.03 17.74 -8.98
C HIS A 251 33.52 19.13 -8.57
N SER A 252 34.72 19.53 -8.98
CA SER A 252 35.25 20.88 -8.72
C SER A 252 34.41 22.01 -9.34
N ASN A 253 33.58 21.69 -10.33
CA ASN A 253 32.88 22.67 -11.17
C ASN A 253 31.36 22.59 -11.02
N PHE A 254 30.83 21.52 -10.41
CA PHE A 254 29.40 21.36 -10.21
C PHE A 254 29.10 20.32 -9.12
N ALA A 255 27.91 20.42 -8.54
CA ALA A 255 27.26 19.39 -7.74
C ALA A 255 25.93 19.00 -8.38
N GLY A 256 25.71 17.70 -8.55
CA GLY A 256 24.48 17.13 -9.08
C GLY A 256 23.79 16.26 -8.05
N PHE A 257 22.51 16.49 -7.83
CA PHE A 257 21.67 15.75 -6.89
C PHE A 257 20.54 15.09 -7.64
N ILE A 258 20.36 13.79 -7.49
CA ILE A 258 19.18 13.05 -7.97
C ILE A 258 18.46 12.50 -6.75
N ASP A 259 17.22 12.89 -6.56
CA ASP A 259 16.41 12.46 -5.43
C ASP A 259 14.93 12.31 -5.84
N TYR A 260 14.14 11.59 -5.07
CA TYR A 260 12.70 11.51 -5.32
C TYR A 260 12.03 12.86 -5.00
N LEU A 261 11.11 13.27 -5.87
CA LEU A 261 10.31 14.49 -5.68
C LEU A 261 8.88 14.17 -5.29
N THR A 262 8.23 13.26 -6.02
CA THR A 262 6.86 12.80 -5.74
C THR A 262 6.81 11.27 -5.72
N GLY A 263 5.65 10.69 -5.43
CA GLY A 263 5.44 9.24 -5.57
C GLY A 263 5.76 8.70 -6.98
N ASN A 264 5.68 9.55 -8.00
CA ASN A 264 5.82 9.19 -9.42
C ASN A 264 7.03 9.82 -10.13
N THR A 265 7.83 10.68 -9.47
CA THR A 265 8.92 11.41 -10.13
C THR A 265 10.22 11.47 -9.33
N TYR A 266 11.34 11.47 -10.05
CA TYR A 266 12.65 11.92 -9.56
C TYR A 266 12.92 13.33 -10.06
N VAL A 267 13.68 14.08 -9.28
CA VAL A 267 14.26 15.36 -9.68
C VAL A 267 15.77 15.24 -9.70
N MET A 268 16.38 15.84 -10.71
CA MET A 268 17.82 16.12 -10.76
C MET A 268 18.03 17.62 -10.64
N VAL A 269 18.91 18.04 -9.74
CA VAL A 269 19.29 19.44 -9.52
C VAL A 269 20.78 19.58 -9.76
N ILE A 270 21.17 20.46 -10.66
CA ILE A 270 22.56 20.80 -10.97
C ILE A 270 22.87 22.20 -10.47
N MET A 271 23.97 22.32 -9.74
CA MET A 271 24.49 23.56 -9.18
C MET A 271 25.96 23.74 -9.60
N SER A 272 26.35 24.86 -10.18
CA SER A 272 27.75 25.17 -10.49
C SER A 272 28.54 25.67 -9.28
N ASP A 273 27.86 26.21 -8.26
CA ASP A 273 28.52 26.68 -7.03
C ASP A 273 28.79 25.49 -6.07
N PRO A 274 30.05 25.04 -5.91
CA PRO A 274 30.38 23.92 -5.05
C PRO A 274 30.32 24.27 -3.55
N THR A 275 30.23 25.57 -3.21
CA THR A 275 30.19 26.04 -1.81
C THR A 275 28.82 25.83 -1.16
N ILE A 276 27.78 25.62 -1.97
CA ILE A 276 26.44 25.32 -1.49
C ILE A 276 26.45 23.96 -0.78
N GLN A 277 26.00 23.97 0.47
CA GLN A 277 25.91 22.78 1.29
C GLN A 277 24.83 21.84 0.76
N SER A 278 25.12 20.53 0.67
CA SER A 278 24.15 19.51 0.24
C SER A 278 22.84 19.60 1.03
N ALA A 279 22.93 19.90 2.32
CA ALA A 279 21.77 20.06 3.20
C ALA A 279 20.79 21.12 2.70
N ALA A 280 21.27 22.26 2.18
CA ALA A 280 20.41 23.32 1.67
C ALA A 280 19.65 22.87 0.42
N THR A 281 20.33 22.23 -0.53
CA THR A 281 19.71 21.70 -1.75
C THR A 281 18.70 20.60 -1.43
N LEU A 282 19.04 19.67 -0.51
CA LEU A 282 18.12 18.61 -0.07
C LEU A 282 16.91 19.17 0.69
N MET A 283 17.07 20.22 1.51
CA MET A 283 15.95 20.92 2.14
C MET A 283 15.05 21.61 1.11
N ASN A 284 15.62 22.24 0.08
CA ASN A 284 14.86 22.83 -1.02
C ASN A 284 14.05 21.77 -1.77
N ILE A 285 14.68 20.64 -2.14
CA ILE A 285 13.98 19.50 -2.75
C ILE A 285 12.86 19.00 -1.84
N SER A 286 13.15 18.79 -0.55
CA SER A 286 12.17 18.31 0.43
C SER A 286 10.98 19.25 0.59
N SER A 287 11.23 20.57 0.55
CA SER A 287 10.18 21.58 0.66
C SER A 287 9.32 21.66 -0.60
N ALA A 288 9.92 21.44 -1.77
CA ALA A 288 9.21 21.42 -3.05
C ALA A 288 8.28 20.20 -3.21
N ARG A 289 8.56 19.07 -2.52
CA ARG A 289 7.78 17.81 -2.66
C ARG A 289 6.27 18.04 -2.54
N LYS A 290 5.83 18.69 -1.46
CA LYS A 290 4.40 18.94 -1.19
C LYS A 290 3.73 19.75 -2.31
N HIS A 291 4.46 20.69 -2.92
CA HIS A 291 3.97 21.53 -4.01
C HIS A 291 3.78 20.71 -5.29
N PHE A 292 4.78 19.90 -5.66
CA PHE A 292 4.71 19.06 -6.86
C PHE A 292 3.75 17.86 -6.70
N GLU A 293 3.57 17.32 -5.49
CA GLU A 293 2.54 16.31 -5.20
C GLU A 293 1.12 16.88 -5.39
N LYS A 294 0.88 18.13 -4.97
CA LYS A 294 -0.39 18.82 -5.22
C LYS A 294 -0.62 19.08 -6.71
N LEU A 295 0.43 19.44 -7.46
CA LEU A 295 0.34 19.64 -8.91
C LEU A 295 0.02 18.35 -9.65
N GLU A 296 0.62 17.22 -9.26
CA GLU A 296 0.24 15.90 -9.79
C GLU A 296 -1.20 15.53 -9.43
N GLY A 297 -1.72 15.96 -8.27
CA GLY A 297 -3.13 15.80 -7.92
C GLY A 297 -4.06 16.68 -8.76
N ALA A 298 -3.67 17.94 -9.01
CA ALA A 298 -4.49 18.96 -9.67
C ALA A 298 -4.50 18.84 -11.20
N GLN A 299 -3.38 18.46 -11.83
CA GLN A 299 -3.21 18.37 -13.29
C GLN A 299 -4.15 17.36 -13.97
N PHE A 300 -4.75 16.46 -13.20
CA PHE A 300 -5.52 15.33 -13.72
C PHE A 300 -6.92 15.21 -13.12
N SER A 301 -7.40 16.26 -12.42
CA SER A 301 -8.80 16.37 -12.06
C SER A 301 -9.64 16.64 -13.32
N LYS A 302 -10.78 15.92 -13.46
CA LYS A 302 -11.69 16.03 -14.62
C LYS A 302 -12.51 17.31 -14.54
N SER A 303 -11.94 18.44 -14.94
CA SER A 303 -12.70 19.59 -15.44
C SER A 303 -11.76 20.68 -15.94
N GLY A 304 -11.77 20.89 -17.26
CA GLY A 304 -11.23 22.10 -17.84
C GLY A 304 -12.06 23.30 -17.38
N VAL A 305 -11.59 23.98 -16.34
CA VAL A 305 -11.94 25.38 -16.08
C VAL A 305 -10.63 26.10 -15.79
N ILE A 306 -10.18 26.87 -16.77
CA ILE A 306 -9.08 27.81 -16.63
C ILE A 306 -9.63 28.98 -15.80
N VAL A 307 -9.18 29.11 -14.56
CA VAL A 307 -9.23 30.41 -13.88
C VAL A 307 -7.88 31.06 -14.12
N SER A 308 -7.83 31.99 -15.07
CA SER A 308 -6.73 32.93 -15.17
C SER A 308 -6.77 33.84 -13.94
N SER A 309 -5.86 33.64 -12.98
CA SER A 309 -5.56 34.67 -12.00
C SER A 309 -4.34 35.43 -12.49
N THR A 310 -4.60 36.58 -13.10
CA THR A 310 -3.64 37.65 -13.30
C THR A 310 -2.96 37.98 -11.98
N VAL A 311 -1.64 38.11 -12.04
CA VAL A 311 -0.80 38.59 -10.96
C VAL A 311 -1.07 40.07 -10.83
N ASP A 312 -1.74 40.49 -9.76
CA ASP A 312 -1.67 41.87 -9.28
C ASP A 312 -0.91 41.86 -7.94
N LEU A 313 0.30 42.41 -8.01
CA LEU A 313 1.06 42.88 -6.88
C LEU A 313 0.35 44.13 -6.36
N GLU A 314 -0.07 44.18 -5.09
CA GLU A 314 -0.06 45.43 -4.31
C GLU A 314 -0.22 45.19 -2.80
N GLU A 315 0.77 45.73 -2.09
CA GLU A 315 0.84 46.36 -0.77
C GLU A 315 0.02 45.89 0.46
N ARG A 316 0.76 45.89 1.58
CA ARG A 316 0.27 45.85 2.97
C ARG A 316 -0.71 46.98 3.23
N ASP A 317 -1.75 46.74 4.04
CA ASP A 317 -1.87 47.43 5.33
C ASP A 317 -2.97 46.87 6.25
N SER A 318 -2.76 47.17 7.52
CA SER A 318 -3.50 46.89 8.75
C SER A 318 -4.96 47.39 8.79
N ASN A 319 -5.90 46.53 9.19
CA ASN A 319 -6.86 46.70 10.29
C ASN A 319 -8.05 45.73 10.13
N GLY A 320 -8.51 45.19 11.24
CA GLY A 320 -9.52 44.12 11.28
C GLY A 320 -10.91 44.56 10.84
N LEU A 321 -11.68 43.60 10.31
CA LEU A 321 -13.13 43.52 10.50
C LEU A 321 -13.60 42.09 10.19
N GLN A 322 -14.43 41.56 11.08
CA GLN A 322 -15.20 40.32 10.94
C GLN A 322 -15.98 40.29 9.62
N MET A 323 -16.13 39.11 9.01
CA MET A 323 -17.33 38.76 8.24
C MET A 323 -17.65 37.26 8.30
N HIS A 324 -18.96 37.02 8.38
CA HIS A 324 -19.70 35.79 8.66
C HIS A 324 -19.61 34.68 7.59
N PRO A 325 -19.98 33.43 7.96
CA PRO A 325 -19.95 32.26 7.08
C PRO A 325 -21.06 32.31 6.03
N ILE A 326 -20.74 31.95 4.79
CA ILE A 326 -21.74 31.65 3.76
C ILE A 326 -21.77 30.14 3.57
N THR A 327 -22.86 29.57 4.07
CA THR A 327 -23.31 28.19 3.94
C THR A 327 -23.84 27.86 2.54
N ASN A 328 -23.61 26.60 2.15
CA ASN A 328 -24.39 25.74 1.25
C ASN A 328 -24.35 25.97 -0.27
N THR A 329 -23.82 24.99 -0.99
CA THR A 329 -24.51 24.17 -2.03
C THR A 329 -23.77 22.81 -2.17
N PRO A 330 -24.33 21.76 -2.80
CA PRO A 330 -24.97 20.62 -2.13
C PRO A 330 -24.19 19.30 -2.27
N ASP A 331 -24.55 18.31 -1.45
CA ASP A 331 -24.03 16.94 -1.47
C ASP A 331 -24.01 16.26 -2.86
N ALA A 332 -22.82 15.77 -3.25
CA ALA A 332 -22.52 14.51 -3.95
C ALA A 332 -21.05 14.55 -4.45
N ALA A 333 -20.08 13.72 -4.04
CA ALA A 333 -20.11 12.46 -3.31
C ALA A 333 -18.86 12.37 -2.44
N GLN A 334 -19.03 11.93 -1.20
CA GLN A 334 -17.97 11.57 -0.27
C GLN A 334 -17.12 10.44 -0.89
N GLU A 335 -15.88 10.71 -1.28
CA GLU A 335 -14.90 9.63 -1.46
C GLU A 335 -14.68 8.99 -0.07
N ASN A 336 -15.24 7.80 0.14
CA ASN A 336 -15.01 7.01 1.34
C ASN A 336 -13.53 6.63 1.43
N LYS A 337 -12.74 7.44 2.15
CA LYS A 337 -11.38 7.07 2.57
C LYS A 337 -11.47 5.83 3.47
N ALA A 338 -10.72 4.79 3.13
CA ALA A 338 -10.58 3.58 3.94
C ALA A 338 -10.05 3.94 5.33
N ARG A 339 -10.70 3.43 6.38
CA ARG A 339 -10.42 3.80 7.77
C ARG A 339 -9.36 2.89 8.35
N VAL A 340 -8.28 3.46 8.89
CA VAL A 340 -7.27 2.71 9.64
C VAL A 340 -7.92 2.13 10.90
N GLN A 341 -7.76 0.84 11.12
CA GLN A 341 -8.42 0.09 12.20
C GLN A 341 -7.45 -0.34 13.29
N VAL A 342 -6.20 -0.61 12.90
CA VAL A 342 -5.17 -1.10 13.80
C VAL A 342 -3.83 -0.51 13.40
N LEU A 343 -3.01 -0.23 14.40
CA LEU A 343 -1.66 0.26 14.25
C LEU A 343 -0.71 -0.40 15.25
N ALA A 344 0.57 -0.44 14.92
CA ALA A 344 1.61 -0.94 15.81
C ALA A 344 2.93 -0.21 15.54
N PHE A 345 3.62 0.25 16.58
CA PHE A 345 4.98 0.76 16.44
C PHE A 345 5.99 -0.37 16.54
N SER A 346 7.11 -0.25 15.82
CA SER A 346 8.28 -1.09 16.11
C SER A 346 8.83 -0.74 17.49
N ARG A 347 9.54 -1.68 18.10
CA ARG A 347 10.00 -1.54 19.49
C ARG A 347 11.00 -0.39 19.69
N ASP A 348 11.83 -0.12 18.69
CA ASP A 348 12.72 1.04 18.63
C ASP A 348 11.97 2.35 18.27
N GLY A 349 10.70 2.22 17.89
CA GLY A 349 9.84 3.30 17.45
C GLY A 349 10.21 3.87 16.10
N ALA A 350 11.10 3.23 15.32
CA ALA A 350 11.53 3.68 14.00
C ALA A 350 10.47 3.45 12.91
N TYR A 351 9.53 2.52 13.13
CA TYR A 351 8.49 2.18 12.17
C TYR A 351 7.10 2.20 12.81
N LEU A 352 6.10 2.48 11.98
CA LEU A 352 4.69 2.31 12.29
C LEU A 352 4.07 1.39 11.23
N ALA A 353 3.32 0.39 11.64
CA ALA A 353 2.44 -0.37 10.76
C ALA A 353 1.01 0.13 10.96
N THR A 354 0.25 0.29 9.88
CA THR A 354 -1.18 0.61 9.93
C THR A 354 -1.94 -0.32 8.99
N ALA A 355 -3.05 -0.90 9.41
CA ALA A 355 -3.96 -1.61 8.52
C ALA A 355 -5.36 -1.01 8.52
N ALA A 356 -5.93 -0.81 7.33
CA ALA A 356 -7.24 -0.24 7.11
C ALA A 356 -8.30 -1.30 6.75
N ASP A 357 -9.57 -0.88 6.75
CA ASP A 357 -10.73 -1.72 6.42
C ASP A 357 -10.78 -2.20 4.96
N ASP A 358 -10.09 -1.50 4.06
CA ASP A 358 -9.80 -1.92 2.68
C ASP A 358 -8.75 -3.04 2.58
N LYS A 359 -8.31 -3.59 3.72
CA LYS A 359 -7.27 -4.63 3.86
C LYS A 359 -5.88 -4.14 3.45
N VAL A 360 -5.68 -2.84 3.32
CA VAL A 360 -4.38 -2.29 2.99
C VAL A 360 -3.58 -2.06 4.27
N MET A 361 -2.47 -2.77 4.39
CA MET A 361 -1.45 -2.50 5.39
C MET A 361 -0.37 -1.59 4.80
N LYS A 362 0.04 -0.58 5.56
CA LYS A 362 1.14 0.33 5.23
C LYS A 362 2.16 0.30 6.35
N ILE A 363 3.43 0.32 5.97
CA ILE A 363 4.55 0.51 6.87
C ILE A 363 5.06 1.92 6.67
N TRP A 364 5.29 2.65 7.75
CA TRP A 364 5.75 4.01 7.77
C TRP A 364 7.07 4.08 8.53
N ASP A 365 7.99 4.87 8.02
CA ASP A 365 9.14 5.37 8.78
C ASP A 365 8.65 6.48 9.71
N THR A 366 8.96 6.43 11.00
CA THR A 366 8.42 7.40 11.98
C THR A 366 9.29 8.66 12.09
N GLU A 367 10.53 8.62 11.61
CA GLU A 367 11.41 9.79 11.56
C GLU A 367 10.95 10.75 10.47
N SER A 368 10.66 10.24 9.28
CA SER A 368 10.24 11.03 8.11
C SER A 368 8.76 10.91 7.76
N TRP A 369 7.99 10.06 8.45
CA TRP A 369 6.57 9.75 8.21
C TRP A 369 6.25 9.29 6.78
N LYS A 370 7.23 8.70 6.09
CA LYS A 370 7.06 8.16 4.74
C LYS A 370 6.55 6.74 4.78
N CYS A 371 5.60 6.43 3.91
CA CYS A 371 5.19 5.05 3.66
C CYS A 371 6.35 4.29 2.98
N LEU A 372 6.98 3.38 3.72
CA LEU A 372 8.04 2.49 3.26
C LEU A 372 7.52 1.37 2.36
N GLY A 373 6.27 0.97 2.56
CA GLY A 373 5.66 -0.08 1.76
C GLY A 373 4.17 -0.22 2.02
N THR A 374 3.44 -0.69 1.00
CA THR A 374 2.00 -0.94 1.06
C THR A 374 1.74 -2.37 0.61
N ARG A 375 0.99 -3.14 1.40
CA ARG A 375 0.64 -4.54 1.14
C ARG A 375 -0.84 -4.74 1.32
N THR A 376 -1.47 -5.42 0.37
CA THR A 376 -2.85 -5.88 0.54
C THR A 376 -2.82 -7.18 1.34
N LEU A 377 -3.46 -7.16 2.50
CA LEU A 377 -3.66 -8.34 3.33
C LEU A 377 -4.73 -9.24 2.71
N ILE A 378 -4.62 -10.55 2.92
CA ILE A 378 -5.62 -11.54 2.47
C ILE A 378 -7.01 -11.17 3.03
N ARG A 379 -7.03 -10.73 4.28
CA ARG A 379 -8.21 -10.34 5.04
C ARG A 379 -7.93 -9.09 5.87
N ARG A 380 -9.00 -8.48 6.37
CA ARG A 380 -8.90 -7.34 7.29
C ARG A 380 -8.23 -7.81 8.59
N SER A 381 -7.26 -7.03 9.05
CA SER A 381 -6.53 -7.31 10.29
C SER A 381 -7.25 -6.70 11.50
N ASN A 382 -7.21 -7.44 12.62
CA ASN A 382 -7.70 -7.01 13.93
C ASN A 382 -6.54 -6.59 14.86
N ALA A 383 -5.37 -7.21 14.71
CA ALA A 383 -4.19 -6.93 15.53
C ALA A 383 -2.92 -6.96 14.68
N LEU A 384 -1.99 -6.05 14.97
CA LEU A 384 -0.67 -5.94 14.36
C LEU A 384 0.40 -5.86 15.44
N GLU A 385 1.55 -6.47 15.21
CA GLU A 385 2.73 -6.28 16.06
C GLU A 385 4.02 -6.48 15.27
N PHE A 386 5.04 -5.68 15.57
CA PHE A 386 6.38 -5.92 15.06
C PHE A 386 7.11 -6.96 15.88
N ASN A 387 7.91 -7.78 15.22
CA ASN A 387 8.87 -8.61 15.91
C ASN A 387 10.01 -7.74 16.52
N LYS A 388 10.81 -8.34 17.42
CA LYS A 388 11.88 -7.65 18.19
C LYS A 388 12.78 -6.70 17.39
N ASP A 389 13.19 -7.07 16.18
CA ASP A 389 14.11 -6.29 15.34
C ASP A 389 13.38 -5.41 14.30
N GLY A 390 12.05 -5.40 14.31
CA GLY A 390 11.23 -4.65 13.38
C GLY A 390 11.30 -5.15 11.94
N SER A 391 11.91 -6.31 11.67
CA SER A 391 12.04 -6.86 10.32
C SER A 391 10.76 -7.52 9.81
N HIS A 392 9.85 -7.90 10.71
CA HIS A 392 8.58 -8.53 10.38
C HIS A 392 7.42 -7.85 11.11
N VAL A 393 6.25 -7.89 10.46
CA VAL A 393 4.95 -7.53 11.03
C VAL A 393 4.09 -8.78 11.10
N VAL A 394 3.63 -9.10 12.30
CA VAL A 394 2.67 -10.16 12.54
C VAL A 394 1.27 -9.58 12.48
N THR A 395 0.38 -10.20 11.70
CA THR A 395 -1.00 -9.73 11.52
C THR A 395 -1.96 -10.83 11.92
N ALA A 396 -2.93 -10.52 12.78
CA ALA A 396 -4.10 -11.37 12.99
C ALA A 396 -5.26 -10.88 12.12
N ASP A 397 -5.94 -11.80 11.45
CA ASP A 397 -7.12 -11.49 10.67
C ASP A 397 -8.45 -11.79 11.40
N LYS A 398 -9.54 -11.30 10.82
CA LYS A 398 -10.89 -11.48 11.39
C LYS A 398 -11.41 -12.93 11.39
N PHE A 399 -10.76 -13.86 10.71
CA PHE A 399 -11.14 -15.28 10.65
C PHE A 399 -10.30 -16.13 11.60
N GLY A 400 -9.28 -15.55 12.25
CA GLY A 400 -8.43 -16.25 13.20
C GLY A 400 -7.05 -16.62 12.65
N ASP A 401 -6.74 -16.31 11.39
CA ASP A 401 -5.45 -16.63 10.80
C ASP A 401 -4.41 -15.58 11.18
N ILE A 402 -3.20 -16.06 11.49
CA ILE A 402 -2.05 -15.22 11.84
C ILE A 402 -0.98 -15.37 10.76
N TYR A 403 -0.52 -14.23 10.24
CA TYR A 403 0.50 -14.16 9.20
C TYR A 403 1.75 -13.49 9.75
N ASN A 404 2.92 -14.02 9.40
CA ASN A 404 4.21 -13.39 9.69
C ASN A 404 4.78 -12.80 8.41
N MET A 405 4.75 -11.49 8.29
CA MET A 405 5.03 -10.77 7.05
C MET A 405 6.36 -10.05 7.16
N VAL A 406 7.26 -10.21 6.18
CA VAL A 406 8.45 -9.35 6.11
C VAL A 406 8.01 -7.88 5.97
N ARG A 407 8.58 -6.99 6.79
CA ARG A 407 8.30 -5.55 6.78
C ARG A 407 8.65 -4.96 5.42
N ASP A 408 9.84 -5.29 4.92
CA ASP A 408 10.35 -4.80 3.65
C ASP A 408 9.60 -5.52 2.51
N ILE A 409 8.64 -4.80 1.93
CA ILE A 409 7.87 -5.28 0.79
C ILE A 409 8.73 -5.05 -0.46
N PRO A 410 9.09 -6.10 -1.22
CA PRO A 410 9.69 -5.89 -2.54
C PRO A 410 8.72 -5.06 -3.39
N ASP A 411 9.21 -4.04 -4.10
CA ASP A 411 8.43 -3.11 -4.96
C ASP A 411 7.53 -3.79 -6.02
N VAL A 412 7.51 -5.12 -6.10
CA VAL A 412 6.71 -5.94 -7.00
C VAL A 412 6.02 -7.06 -6.22
N VAL A 413 4.82 -6.81 -5.72
CA VAL A 413 3.81 -7.86 -5.61
C VAL A 413 2.60 -7.34 -6.37
N ALA A 414 2.28 -7.98 -7.50
CA ALA A 414 1.04 -7.76 -8.23
C ALA A 414 -0.14 -7.83 -7.25
N PRO A 415 -1.27 -7.14 -7.49
CA PRO A 415 -2.45 -7.33 -6.67
C PRO A 415 -2.78 -8.83 -6.64
N VAL A 416 -2.68 -9.43 -5.45
CA VAL A 416 -3.18 -10.78 -5.21
C VAL A 416 -4.62 -10.78 -5.70
N LYS A 417 -4.90 -11.65 -6.67
CA LYS A 417 -6.24 -11.80 -7.24
C LYS A 417 -7.21 -11.92 -6.07
N THR A 418 -8.12 -10.97 -5.93
CA THR A 418 -9.25 -11.09 -5.02
C THR A 418 -10.02 -12.33 -5.45
N ALA A 419 -9.90 -13.41 -4.67
CA ALA A 419 -10.66 -14.62 -4.85
C ALA A 419 -12.13 -14.35 -4.51
N GLU A 420 -12.83 -13.73 -5.46
CA GLU A 420 -14.26 -13.86 -5.60
C GLU A 420 -14.51 -14.34 -7.03
N THR A 421 -15.07 -15.55 -7.13
CA THR A 421 -15.53 -16.25 -8.34
C THR A 421 -14.47 -16.91 -9.25
N SER A 422 -14.06 -18.13 -8.87
CA SER A 422 -14.12 -19.30 -9.76
C SER A 422 -13.98 -20.57 -8.94
N ALA A 423 -15.09 -21.23 -8.66
CA ALA A 423 -15.07 -22.67 -8.52
C ALA A 423 -14.75 -23.22 -9.92
N ASP A 424 -13.90 -24.25 -10.01
CA ASP A 424 -13.56 -25.01 -11.22
C ASP A 424 -12.31 -24.52 -11.98
N ALA A 425 -11.14 -24.68 -11.35
CA ALA A 425 -9.88 -24.94 -12.05
C ALA A 425 -8.99 -25.80 -11.13
N GLU A 426 -9.00 -27.11 -11.34
CA GLU A 426 -8.01 -28.03 -10.77
C GLU A 426 -6.74 -27.94 -11.61
N GLY A 427 -5.63 -27.46 -11.02
CA GLY A 427 -4.30 -27.48 -11.63
C GLY A 427 -3.60 -26.13 -11.58
N ASP A 428 -3.07 -25.79 -10.40
CA ASP A 428 -1.78 -25.11 -10.15
C ASP A 428 -1.80 -24.65 -8.68
N GLU A 429 -0.94 -25.22 -7.84
CA GLU A 429 -0.80 -24.85 -6.44
C GLU A 429 -0.23 -23.43 -6.36
N ASP A 430 -1.11 -22.47 -6.10
CA ASP A 430 -0.83 -21.05 -5.87
C ASP A 430 0.11 -20.92 -4.65
N GLU A 431 1.36 -20.47 -4.86
CA GLU A 431 2.33 -20.14 -3.79
C GLU A 431 1.88 -18.88 -3.03
N GLY A 432 0.71 -18.94 -2.39
CA GLY A 432 0.19 -17.90 -1.52
C GLY A 432 0.88 -17.91 -0.15
N GLU A 433 0.93 -16.73 0.48
CA GLU A 433 1.46 -16.53 1.82
C GLU A 433 0.71 -17.38 2.86
N GLN A 434 1.39 -18.37 3.44
CA GLN A 434 0.79 -19.31 4.39
C GLN A 434 0.71 -18.72 5.81
N PRO A 435 -0.39 -18.93 6.55
CA PRO A 435 -0.48 -18.51 7.94
C PRO A 435 0.51 -19.33 8.81
N ILE A 436 1.11 -18.68 9.81
CA ILE A 436 2.00 -19.35 10.77
C ILE A 436 1.21 -20.14 11.83
N LEU A 437 -0.03 -19.73 12.10
CA LEU A 437 -1.04 -20.44 12.86
C LEU A 437 -2.44 -19.89 12.52
N GLY A 438 -3.49 -20.62 12.87
CA GLY A 438 -4.87 -20.17 12.72
C GLY A 438 -5.75 -20.65 13.88
N HIS A 439 -6.79 -19.86 14.15
CA HIS A 439 -7.87 -20.17 15.09
C HIS A 439 -9.15 -20.53 14.33
N VAL A 440 -10.05 -21.26 14.99
CA VAL A 440 -11.39 -21.54 14.44
C VAL A 440 -12.32 -20.33 14.59
N SER A 441 -12.02 -19.50 15.59
CA SER A 441 -12.73 -18.27 15.90
C SER A 441 -11.91 -17.04 15.56
N MET A 442 -12.56 -15.88 15.57
CA MET A 442 -11.91 -14.61 15.28
C MET A 442 -10.80 -14.34 16.31
N ALA A 443 -9.59 -14.07 15.83
CA ALA A 443 -8.51 -13.57 16.68
C ALA A 443 -8.83 -12.12 17.08
N THR A 444 -8.84 -11.86 18.39
CA THR A 444 -9.20 -10.57 18.96
C THR A 444 -7.98 -9.71 19.20
N ASP A 445 -6.85 -10.30 19.62
CA ASP A 445 -5.60 -9.59 19.86
C ASP A 445 -4.39 -10.56 19.78
N LEU A 446 -3.18 -10.02 19.63
CA LEU A 446 -1.93 -10.78 19.60
C LEU A 446 -0.80 -10.06 20.36
N ALA A 447 0.14 -10.82 20.91
CA ALA A 447 1.31 -10.33 21.62
C ALA A 447 2.56 -11.19 21.35
N LEU A 448 3.73 -10.58 21.18
CA LEU A 448 5.02 -11.23 21.03
C LEU A 448 5.88 -11.04 22.29
N THR A 449 6.64 -12.06 22.66
CA THR A 449 7.63 -11.91 23.72
C THR A 449 8.81 -11.07 23.25
N LYS A 450 9.45 -10.31 24.16
CA LYS A 450 10.62 -9.45 23.90
C LYS A 450 11.81 -10.18 23.29
N ASP A 451 11.87 -11.50 23.45
CA ASP A 451 12.89 -12.39 22.89
C ASP A 451 12.46 -13.11 21.60
N ASN A 452 11.27 -12.82 21.05
CA ASN A 452 10.67 -13.46 19.89
C ASN A 452 10.54 -15.00 20.00
N LYS A 453 10.55 -15.58 21.20
CA LYS A 453 10.39 -17.03 21.32
C LYS A 453 8.94 -17.48 21.19
N TYR A 454 8.01 -16.65 21.65
CA TYR A 454 6.61 -17.02 21.71
C TYR A 454 5.71 -15.96 21.09
N ILE A 455 4.65 -16.43 20.46
CA ILE A 455 3.48 -15.64 20.06
C ILE A 455 2.30 -16.07 20.92
N ILE A 456 1.59 -15.08 21.45
CA ILE A 456 0.41 -15.25 22.26
C ILE A 456 -0.75 -14.64 21.49
N THR A 457 -1.84 -15.37 21.39
CA THR A 457 -3.02 -14.94 20.63
C THR A 457 -4.28 -15.16 21.45
N ALA A 458 -5.17 -14.19 21.42
CA ALA A 458 -6.50 -14.29 22.01
C ALA A 458 -7.56 -14.45 20.93
N ASP A 459 -8.62 -15.20 21.23
CA ASP A 459 -9.76 -15.35 20.35
C ASP A 459 -11.10 -15.04 21.04
N ARG A 460 -12.15 -15.06 20.23
CA ARG A 460 -13.53 -14.85 20.68
C ARG A 460 -14.09 -16.02 21.50
N ASP A 461 -13.47 -17.19 21.43
CA ASP A 461 -13.89 -18.41 22.12
C ASP A 461 -13.18 -18.55 23.49
N GLU A 462 -12.74 -17.41 24.06
CA GLU A 462 -12.21 -17.29 25.42
C GLU A 462 -10.79 -17.84 25.58
N HIS A 463 -10.14 -18.24 24.48
CA HIS A 463 -8.85 -18.89 24.54
C HIS A 463 -7.72 -17.89 24.35
N ILE A 464 -6.74 -17.99 25.25
CA ILE A 464 -5.42 -17.37 25.09
C ILE A 464 -4.43 -18.50 24.82
N ARG A 465 -3.92 -18.56 23.59
CA ARG A 465 -3.01 -19.60 23.13
C ARG A 465 -1.58 -19.07 23.10
N VAL A 466 -0.64 -19.83 23.68
CA VAL A 466 0.81 -19.57 23.61
C VAL A 466 1.44 -20.57 22.66
N SER A 467 2.11 -20.09 21.63
CA SER A 467 2.78 -20.92 20.62
C SER A 467 4.21 -20.43 20.37
N GLN A 468 5.07 -21.30 19.84
CA GLN A 468 6.42 -20.88 19.42
C GLN A 468 6.34 -19.90 18.24
N TYR A 469 7.20 -18.90 18.22
CA TYR A 469 7.34 -17.98 17.09
C TYR A 469 8.66 -18.23 16.33
N PRO A 470 8.67 -18.26 14.98
CA PRO A 470 7.53 -18.17 14.06
C PRO A 470 6.80 -19.51 13.83
N LYS A 471 7.20 -20.59 14.52
CA LYS A 471 6.62 -21.95 14.35
C LYS A 471 5.30 -22.11 15.09
N GLY A 472 4.30 -21.31 14.73
CA GLY A 472 3.02 -21.20 15.45
C GLY A 472 2.18 -22.48 15.54
N HIS A 473 2.49 -23.50 14.74
CA HIS A 473 1.91 -24.85 14.86
C HIS A 473 2.35 -25.57 16.15
N ASN A 474 3.48 -25.20 16.74
CA ASN A 474 3.93 -25.73 18.02
C ASN A 474 3.29 -24.93 19.16
N ILE A 475 2.25 -25.52 19.75
CA ILE A 475 1.55 -24.95 20.91
C ILE A 475 2.31 -25.33 22.17
N GLU A 476 2.63 -24.33 22.99
CA GLU A 476 3.28 -24.52 24.28
C GLU A 476 2.26 -24.74 25.38
N THR A 477 1.24 -23.86 25.45
CA THR A 477 0.21 -23.93 26.48
C THR A 477 -0.99 -23.05 26.13
N TYR A 478 -2.04 -23.16 26.95
CA TYR A 478 -3.22 -22.31 26.92
C TYR A 478 -3.43 -21.69 28.30
N CYS A 479 -3.76 -20.40 28.31
CA CYS A 479 -4.24 -19.69 29.48
C CYS A 479 -5.78 -19.72 29.44
N LEU A 480 -6.38 -20.62 30.21
CA LEU A 480 -7.83 -20.85 30.24
C LEU A 480 -8.42 -20.35 31.56
N GLY A 481 -9.55 -19.64 31.49
CA GLY A 481 -10.27 -19.22 32.70
C GLY A 481 -11.29 -18.11 32.48
N HIS A 482 -11.10 -17.26 31.47
CA HIS A 482 -12.10 -16.27 31.07
C HIS A 482 -13.43 -16.93 30.71
N THR A 483 -14.54 -16.28 31.03
CA THR A 483 -15.91 -16.80 30.79
C THR A 483 -16.67 -16.03 29.70
N SER A 484 -15.96 -15.14 29.01
CA SER A 484 -16.44 -14.32 27.91
C SER A 484 -15.25 -13.94 27.04
N PHE A 485 -15.50 -13.48 25.81
CA PHE A 485 -14.47 -13.22 24.82
C PHE A 485 -13.35 -12.33 25.37
N VAL A 486 -12.11 -12.72 25.12
CA VAL A 486 -10.93 -11.95 25.52
C VAL A 486 -10.78 -10.79 24.53
N THR A 487 -10.79 -9.56 25.04
CA THR A 487 -10.73 -8.35 24.21
C THR A 487 -9.31 -7.94 23.91
N ASN A 488 -8.42 -8.05 24.91
CA ASN A 488 -7.03 -7.63 24.77
C ASN A 488 -6.08 -8.51 25.56
N ILE A 489 -4.86 -8.61 25.06
CA ILE A 489 -3.73 -9.22 25.75
C ILE A 489 -2.50 -8.32 25.65
N LYS A 490 -1.73 -8.20 26.72
CA LYS A 490 -0.49 -7.42 26.74
C LYS A 490 0.58 -8.10 27.58
N MET A 491 1.82 -8.06 27.10
CA MET A 491 2.96 -8.55 27.87
C MET A 491 3.26 -7.61 29.03
N LEU A 492 3.36 -8.15 30.24
CA LEU A 492 3.79 -7.36 31.40
C LEU A 492 5.32 -7.16 31.37
N PRO A 493 5.82 -6.03 31.91
CA PRO A 493 7.25 -5.78 32.01
C PRO A 493 7.90 -6.78 33.00
N GLY A 494 9.16 -7.11 32.72
CA GLY A 494 9.99 -8.03 33.49
C GLY A 494 11.13 -8.62 32.65
N GLU A 495 12.22 -9.04 33.28
CA GLU A 495 13.37 -9.68 32.61
C GLU A 495 13.83 -10.90 33.43
N PRO A 496 13.57 -12.15 32.97
CA PRO A 496 12.87 -12.50 31.74
C PRO A 496 11.37 -12.19 31.80
N GLN A 497 10.75 -11.88 30.66
CA GLN A 497 9.30 -11.74 30.59
C GLN A 497 8.59 -13.04 30.94
N LYS A 498 7.78 -12.98 31.99
CA LYS A 498 7.14 -14.14 32.59
C LYS A 498 5.62 -14.03 32.66
N TYR A 499 5.10 -12.81 32.66
CA TYR A 499 3.69 -12.56 32.93
C TYR A 499 3.00 -11.90 31.74
N LEU A 500 1.74 -12.29 31.52
CA LEU A 500 0.81 -11.72 30.56
C LEU A 500 -0.38 -11.16 31.33
N ILE A 501 -0.94 -10.04 30.87
CA ILE A 501 -2.24 -9.57 31.33
C ILE A 501 -3.27 -9.65 30.22
N SER A 502 -4.50 -10.03 30.57
CA SER A 502 -5.63 -10.07 29.65
C SER A 502 -6.85 -9.36 30.23
N GLY A 503 -7.65 -8.79 29.34
CA GLY A 503 -8.97 -8.23 29.65
C GLY A 503 -10.03 -8.92 28.83
N ALA A 504 -11.24 -9.08 29.39
CA ALA A 504 -12.33 -9.76 28.70
C ALA A 504 -13.70 -9.14 28.98
N GLY A 505 -14.69 -9.62 28.24
CA GLY A 505 -16.11 -9.29 28.43
C GLY A 505 -16.74 -9.93 29.67
N ASP A 506 -15.96 -10.57 30.55
CA ASP A 506 -16.41 -11.15 31.83
C ASP A 506 -16.18 -10.20 33.02
N ALA A 507 -15.93 -8.91 32.73
CA ALA A 507 -15.61 -7.88 33.71
C ALA A 507 -14.33 -8.15 34.52
N THR A 508 -13.42 -8.99 34.03
CA THR A 508 -12.16 -9.30 34.72
C THR A 508 -10.93 -8.90 33.92
N VAL A 509 -9.90 -8.55 34.68
CA VAL A 509 -8.52 -8.49 34.19
C VAL A 509 -7.76 -9.63 34.85
N ARG A 510 -7.03 -10.45 34.09
CA ARG A 510 -6.32 -11.61 34.62
C ARG A 510 -4.83 -11.54 34.32
N VAL A 511 -4.04 -11.96 35.30
CA VAL A 511 -2.59 -12.10 35.20
C VAL A 511 -2.24 -13.57 35.07
N TRP A 512 -1.41 -13.89 34.08
CA TRP A 512 -1.02 -15.25 33.76
C TRP A 512 0.49 -15.42 33.83
N GLU A 513 0.95 -16.52 34.42
CA GLU A 513 2.27 -17.05 34.13
C GLU A 513 2.17 -17.81 32.80
N PHE A 514 2.38 -17.10 31.69
CA PHE A 514 1.90 -17.55 30.38
C PHE A 514 2.53 -18.86 29.91
N LEU A 515 3.78 -19.17 30.25
CA LEU A 515 4.42 -20.43 29.88
C LEU A 515 3.89 -21.65 30.65
N LYS A 516 3.30 -21.42 31.83
CA LYS A 516 2.66 -22.48 32.61
C LYS A 516 1.16 -22.61 32.30
N GLY A 517 0.58 -21.66 31.56
CA GLY A 517 -0.87 -21.57 31.39
C GLY A 517 -1.62 -21.28 32.70
N GLN A 518 -0.91 -20.80 33.73
CA GLN A 518 -1.44 -20.68 35.08
C GLN A 518 -1.96 -19.26 35.33
N GLU A 519 -3.21 -19.16 35.76
CA GLU A 519 -3.74 -17.92 36.31
C GLU A 519 -3.09 -17.64 37.66
N VAL A 520 -2.52 -16.44 37.81
CA VAL A 520 -1.87 -15.97 39.03
C VAL A 520 -2.82 -15.07 39.82
N GLN A 521 -3.62 -14.27 39.12
CA GLN A 521 -4.59 -13.38 39.73
C GLN A 521 -5.75 -13.10 38.78
N THR A 522 -6.96 -13.07 39.34
CA THR A 522 -8.13 -12.43 38.75
C THR A 522 -8.42 -11.12 39.50
N PHE A 523 -8.54 -10.03 38.76
CA PHE A 523 -8.92 -8.71 39.26
C PHE A 523 -10.32 -8.36 38.74
N GLY A 524 -11.29 -8.28 39.64
CA GLY A 524 -12.67 -7.96 39.33
C GLY A 524 -12.89 -6.45 39.17
N ILE A 525 -13.33 -6.03 37.98
CA ILE A 525 -13.56 -4.61 37.69
C ILE A 525 -14.77 -4.07 38.45
N ARG A 526 -15.83 -4.89 38.60
CA ARG A 526 -17.04 -4.53 39.37
C ARG A 526 -16.72 -4.20 40.82
N ASP A 527 -15.89 -5.03 41.46
CA ASP A 527 -15.48 -4.85 42.85
C ASP A 527 -14.66 -3.56 43.03
N ALA A 528 -13.75 -3.29 42.09
CA ALA A 528 -12.95 -2.07 42.08
C ALA A 528 -13.78 -0.79 41.92
N LEU A 529 -14.92 -0.88 41.21
CA LEU A 529 -15.86 0.23 41.02
C LEU A 529 -16.95 0.33 42.09
N GLY A 530 -17.00 -0.61 43.04
CA GLY A 530 -18.05 -0.67 44.06
C GLY A 530 -19.45 -0.96 43.50
N MET A 531 -19.52 -1.64 42.35
CA MET A 531 -20.79 -1.98 41.71
C MET A 531 -21.49 -3.13 42.43
N PRO A 532 -22.83 -3.20 42.40
CA PRO A 532 -23.57 -4.37 42.89
C PRO A 532 -23.19 -5.63 42.09
N PRO A 533 -23.50 -6.85 42.57
CA PRO A 533 -23.32 -8.08 41.79
C PRO A 533 -24.06 -8.01 40.45
N ALA A 534 -23.51 -8.63 39.41
CA ALA A 534 -24.16 -8.68 38.09
C ALA A 534 -25.48 -9.47 38.21
N GLU A 535 -26.58 -8.93 37.67
CA GLU A 535 -27.82 -9.69 37.56
C GLU A 535 -27.68 -10.70 36.42
N PRO A 536 -28.14 -11.96 36.59
CA PRO A 536 -27.94 -13.04 35.62
C PRO A 536 -28.60 -12.80 34.24
N ASP A 537 -29.52 -11.82 34.13
CA ASP A 537 -30.23 -11.47 32.89
C ASP A 537 -29.95 -10.03 32.40
N ALA A 538 -28.99 -9.31 32.99
CA ALA A 538 -28.64 -7.97 32.51
C ALA A 538 -27.92 -8.06 31.15
N GLU A 539 -28.54 -7.50 30.10
CA GLU A 539 -27.96 -7.46 28.74
C GLU A 539 -26.66 -6.64 28.66
N GLU A 540 -26.45 -5.71 29.61
CA GLU A 540 -25.32 -4.78 29.60
C GLU A 540 -24.48 -4.89 30.89
N ASP A 541 -23.48 -5.77 30.86
CA ASP A 541 -22.43 -5.83 31.90
C ASP A 541 -21.19 -5.04 31.47
N VAL A 542 -20.41 -4.58 32.45
CA VAL A 542 -19.16 -3.85 32.24
C VAL A 542 -18.12 -4.82 31.65
N ALA A 543 -17.65 -4.52 30.44
CA ALA A 543 -16.61 -5.29 29.78
C ALA A 543 -15.30 -4.53 29.76
N VAL A 544 -14.16 -5.23 29.88
CA VAL A 544 -12.86 -4.60 29.59
C VAL A 544 -12.77 -4.39 28.08
N PHE A 545 -12.57 -3.15 27.67
CA PHE A 545 -12.57 -2.75 26.26
C PHE A 545 -11.16 -2.56 25.69
N SER A 546 -10.23 -2.03 26.50
CA SER A 546 -8.85 -1.80 26.08
C SER A 546 -7.89 -1.81 27.27
N LEU A 547 -6.65 -2.21 27.02
CA LEU A 547 -5.55 -2.23 27.98
C LEU A 547 -4.33 -1.49 27.41
N ALA A 548 -3.74 -0.59 28.18
CA ALA A 548 -2.48 0.07 27.85
C ALA A 548 -1.48 -0.05 29.01
N ILE A 549 -0.21 -0.33 28.69
CA ILE A 549 0.84 -0.57 29.69
C ILE A 549 1.89 0.55 29.64
N CYS A 550 2.18 1.11 30.81
CA CYS A 550 3.32 1.99 31.04
C CYS A 550 4.47 1.20 31.68
N GLU A 551 5.47 0.80 30.89
CA GLU A 551 6.64 0.06 31.43
C GLU A 551 7.43 0.87 32.46
N LYS A 552 7.45 2.21 32.33
CA LYS A 552 8.23 3.08 33.22
C LYS A 552 7.69 3.11 34.66
N LYS A 553 6.37 3.03 34.82
CA LYS A 553 5.70 3.07 36.13
C LYS A 553 5.11 1.72 36.55
N ASN A 554 5.20 0.71 35.69
CA ASN A 554 4.45 -0.54 35.84
C ASN A 554 2.94 -0.25 36.03
N HIS A 555 2.40 0.75 35.34
CA HIS A 555 0.98 1.08 35.41
C HIS A 555 0.23 0.49 34.22
N ILE A 556 -1.03 0.15 34.43
CA ILE A 556 -1.91 -0.44 33.42
C ILE A 556 -3.19 0.37 33.42
N ALA A 557 -3.48 1.04 32.31
CA ALA A 557 -4.76 1.68 32.09
C ALA A 557 -5.77 0.65 31.57
N VAL A 558 -6.94 0.58 32.20
CA VAL A 558 -8.04 -0.30 31.83
C VAL A 558 -9.23 0.57 31.43
N ILE A 559 -9.58 0.52 30.15
CA ILE A 559 -10.80 1.12 29.63
C ILE A 559 -11.92 0.11 29.70
N MET A 560 -13.08 0.58 30.12
CA MET A 560 -14.27 -0.22 30.28
C MET A 560 -15.33 0.24 29.30
N GLU A 561 -16.05 -0.71 28.74
CA GLU A 561 -17.15 -0.42 27.83
C GLU A 561 -18.30 0.27 28.58
N LYS A 562 -18.89 1.30 27.96
CA LYS A 562 -20.05 2.07 28.44
C LYS A 562 -19.85 2.84 29.75
N GLU A 563 -18.64 2.87 30.29
CA GLU A 563 -18.27 3.62 31.51
C GLU A 563 -17.49 4.88 31.17
N SER A 564 -17.74 5.99 31.87
CA SER A 564 -16.91 7.22 31.79
C SER A 564 -15.69 7.18 32.71
N ARG A 565 -15.48 6.06 33.42
CA ARG A 565 -14.35 5.86 34.33
C ARG A 565 -13.24 5.07 33.65
N LEU A 566 -12.01 5.33 34.04
CA LEU A 566 -10.82 4.58 33.63
C LEU A 566 -10.07 4.12 34.88
N LEU A 567 -9.65 2.85 34.91
CA LEU A 567 -8.87 2.33 36.03
C LEU A 567 -7.38 2.36 35.71
N ILE A 568 -6.58 2.76 36.68
CA ILE A 568 -5.13 2.61 36.68
C ILE A 568 -4.79 1.51 37.68
N LEU A 569 -4.20 0.42 37.20
CA LEU A 569 -3.67 -0.65 38.03
C LEU A 569 -2.15 -0.52 38.14
N GLN A 570 -1.61 -0.80 39.32
CA GLN A 570 -0.17 -0.93 39.56
C GLN A 570 0.22 -2.40 39.46
N TRP A 571 1.13 -2.72 38.55
CA TRP A 571 1.79 -4.02 38.45
C TRP A 571 2.95 -4.11 39.44
N ASN A 572 2.94 -5.16 40.25
CA ASN A 572 4.00 -5.54 41.18
C ASN A 572 4.58 -6.90 40.75
N GLU A 573 5.70 -6.85 40.02
CA GLU A 573 6.36 -8.03 39.47
C GLU A 573 6.80 -9.05 40.55
N PRO A 574 7.45 -8.66 41.67
CA PRO A 574 7.82 -9.61 42.72
C PRO A 574 6.64 -10.36 43.34
N ALA A 575 5.50 -9.69 43.51
CA ALA A 575 4.29 -10.29 44.06
C ALA A 575 3.38 -10.90 42.98
N ALA A 576 3.76 -10.78 41.71
CA ALA A 576 2.99 -11.21 40.54
C ALA A 576 1.52 -10.79 40.58
N LYS A 577 1.25 -9.56 41.03
CA LYS A 577 -0.10 -9.03 41.22
C LYS A 577 -0.28 -7.63 40.66
N VAL A 578 -1.50 -7.33 40.24
CA VAL A 578 -2.02 -5.99 39.96
C VAL A 578 -2.89 -5.52 41.13
N GLU A 579 -2.77 -4.24 41.47
CA GLU A 579 -3.58 -3.58 42.50
C GLU A 579 -4.17 -2.29 41.95
N LEU A 580 -5.37 -1.91 42.41
CA LEU A 580 -5.97 -0.63 42.03
C LEU A 580 -5.09 0.50 42.55
N PHE A 581 -4.60 1.34 41.63
CA PHE A 581 -3.82 2.52 41.96
C PHE A 581 -4.71 3.78 41.99
N LYS A 582 -5.51 3.98 40.94
CA LYS A 582 -6.37 5.17 40.80
C LYS A 582 -7.57 4.88 39.92
N VAL A 583 -8.70 5.53 40.22
CA VAL A 583 -9.86 5.63 39.32
C VAL A 583 -9.87 7.05 38.77
N LEU A 584 -9.91 7.19 37.45
CA LEU A 584 -10.05 8.48 36.78
C LEU A 584 -11.48 8.62 36.30
N GLU A 585 -12.15 9.69 36.75
CA GLU A 585 -13.44 10.11 36.19
C GLU A 585 -13.19 11.02 35.01
N LEU A 586 -13.76 10.66 33.86
CA LEU A 586 -13.63 11.41 32.61
C LEU A 586 -14.93 12.15 32.32
N GLU A 587 -14.83 13.25 31.58
CA GLU A 587 -15.99 14.06 31.16
C GLU A 587 -16.85 13.40 30.06
N GLY A 588 -16.52 12.18 29.66
CA GLY A 588 -17.21 11.42 28.62
C GLY A 588 -16.70 9.98 28.53
N LYS A 589 -17.13 9.25 27.51
CA LYS A 589 -16.77 7.83 27.36
C LYS A 589 -15.38 7.69 26.70
N PRO A 590 -14.39 7.06 27.36
CA PRO A 590 -13.11 6.76 26.76
C PRO A 590 -13.25 5.70 25.66
N THR A 591 -12.58 5.93 24.53
CA THR A 591 -12.59 5.00 23.37
C THR A 591 -11.24 4.36 23.10
N SER A 592 -10.14 4.96 23.57
CA SER A 592 -8.79 4.44 23.45
C SER A 592 -7.89 5.13 24.46
N ALA A 593 -6.83 4.44 24.88
CA ALA A 593 -5.79 5.02 25.72
C ALA A 593 -4.43 4.43 25.37
N ASP A 594 -3.39 5.24 25.51
CA ASP A 594 -2.00 4.79 25.44
C ASP A 594 -1.09 5.68 26.30
N TYR A 595 0.13 5.20 26.57
CA TYR A 595 1.13 5.94 27.33
C TYR A 595 2.24 6.48 26.42
N ASP A 596 2.64 7.73 26.62
CA ASP A 596 3.83 8.27 25.98
C ASP A 596 5.14 7.85 26.67
N ARG A 597 6.28 8.17 26.04
CA ARG A 597 7.62 7.87 26.59
C ARG A 597 7.90 8.55 27.92
N SER A 598 7.22 9.65 28.22
CA SER A 598 7.37 10.38 29.48
C SER A 598 6.60 9.71 30.61
N GLY A 599 5.62 8.86 30.29
CA GLY A 599 4.73 8.18 31.23
C GLY A 599 3.37 8.86 31.37
N ASN A 600 3.05 9.85 30.52
CA ASN A 600 1.75 10.51 30.53
C ASN A 600 0.72 9.63 29.84
N LEU A 601 -0.51 9.65 30.35
CA LEU A 601 -1.62 8.88 29.81
C LEU A 601 -2.42 9.76 28.85
N TRP A 602 -2.57 9.28 27.62
CA TRP A 602 -3.36 9.90 26.57
C TRP A 602 -4.66 9.13 26.42
N VAL A 603 -5.80 9.82 26.46
CA VAL A 603 -7.13 9.20 26.37
C VAL A 603 -7.97 9.92 25.34
N THR A 604 -8.56 9.17 24.42
CA THR A 604 -9.56 9.68 23.48
C THR A 604 -10.94 9.56 24.11
N ILE A 605 -11.71 10.65 24.12
CA ILE A 605 -13.01 10.73 24.79
C ILE A 605 -14.05 11.16 23.76
N VAL A 606 -15.20 10.48 23.75
CA VAL A 606 -16.38 10.95 23.00
C VAL A 606 -17.10 11.97 23.88
N PRO A 607 -17.14 13.26 23.51
CA PRO A 607 -17.81 14.28 24.30
C PRO A 607 -19.33 14.05 24.28
N GLU A 608 -20.00 14.32 25.41
CA GLU A 608 -21.46 14.48 25.43
C GLU A 608 -21.87 15.73 24.62
N GLU A 609 -23.09 15.76 24.07
CA GLU A 609 -23.57 16.83 23.19
C GLU A 609 -23.23 18.24 23.75
N GLY A 610 -22.35 18.96 23.04
CA GLY A 610 -22.04 20.37 23.34
C GLY A 610 -20.63 20.70 23.86
N LYS A 611 -19.69 19.75 23.95
CA LYS A 611 -18.27 20.01 24.30
C LYS A 611 -17.29 19.57 23.19
N ASN A 612 -16.16 20.27 23.08
CA ASN A 612 -15.20 20.19 21.95
C ASN A 612 -13.92 19.37 22.23
N ASP A 613 -13.72 18.83 23.43
CA ASP A 613 -12.46 18.15 23.74
C ASP A 613 -12.47 16.69 23.23
N LEU A 614 -11.64 16.39 22.24
CA LEU A 614 -11.49 15.06 21.61
C LEU A 614 -10.44 14.19 22.32
N VAL A 615 -9.46 14.81 22.97
CA VAL A 615 -8.31 14.15 23.63
C VAL A 615 -8.07 14.78 24.99
N ALA A 616 -7.96 13.95 26.03
CA ALA A 616 -7.51 14.36 27.36
C ALA A 616 -6.09 13.81 27.61
N VAL A 617 -5.22 14.66 28.15
CA VAL A 617 -3.86 14.28 28.56
C VAL A 617 -3.74 14.40 30.06
N TYR A 618 -3.35 13.29 30.68
CA TYR A 618 -3.06 13.19 32.09
C TYR A 618 -1.55 13.11 32.25
N ASP A 619 -0.99 14.03 33.03
CA ASP A 619 0.44 14.00 33.31
C ASP A 619 0.83 12.74 34.12
N ASN A 620 2.12 12.67 34.44
CA ASN A 620 2.68 11.61 35.25
C ASN A 620 1.95 11.39 36.60
N ASP A 621 1.31 12.40 37.18
CA ASP A 621 0.59 12.27 38.46
C ASP A 621 -0.92 12.10 38.25
N TYR A 622 -1.32 11.85 37.00
CA TYR A 622 -2.69 11.76 36.55
C TYR A 622 -3.52 13.00 36.88
N VAL A 623 -2.91 14.17 36.74
CA VAL A 623 -3.59 15.47 36.76
C VAL A 623 -3.86 15.85 35.31
N GLN A 624 -5.10 16.25 35.04
CA GLN A 624 -5.50 16.68 33.70
C GLN A 624 -4.75 17.96 33.34
N GLN A 625 -4.00 17.92 32.24
CA GLN A 625 -3.26 19.07 31.75
C GLN A 625 -4.14 19.88 30.80
N GLU A 626 -4.91 20.83 31.36
CA GLU A 626 -5.82 21.67 30.58
C GLU A 626 -5.11 22.49 29.50
N ASP A 627 -3.90 22.98 29.77
CA ASP A 627 -3.13 23.79 28.82
C ASP A 627 -2.70 22.96 27.61
N LEU A 628 -2.26 21.71 27.84
CA LEU A 628 -1.92 20.78 26.78
C LEU A 628 -3.18 20.35 26.00
N THR A 629 -4.26 20.08 26.71
CA THR A 629 -5.56 19.70 26.14
C THR A 629 -6.10 20.81 25.23
N LYS A 630 -6.10 22.07 25.71
CA LYS A 630 -6.49 23.25 24.92
C LYS A 630 -5.54 23.50 23.76
N TYR A 631 -4.23 23.37 23.94
CA TYR A 631 -3.25 23.52 22.86
C TYR A 631 -3.51 22.50 21.75
N ILE A 632 -3.66 21.23 22.10
CA ILE A 632 -3.91 20.13 21.15
C ILE A 632 -5.25 20.31 20.46
N ASN A 633 -6.32 20.63 21.18
CA ASN A 633 -7.66 20.81 20.59
C ASN A 633 -7.76 22.11 19.76
N THR A 634 -6.93 23.12 20.04
CA THR A 634 -6.82 24.35 19.21
C THR A 634 -6.11 24.06 17.88
N PHE A 635 -5.07 23.21 17.88
CA PHE A 635 -4.39 22.76 16.66
C PHE A 635 -5.15 21.63 15.92
N GLY A 636 -6.00 20.90 16.64
CA GLY A 636 -6.60 19.62 16.24
C GLY A 636 -7.88 19.67 15.41
N SER A 637 -8.52 20.83 15.17
CA SER A 637 -9.67 20.89 14.24
C SER A 637 -9.32 21.41 12.83
N LYS A 638 -8.09 21.91 12.62
CA LYS A 638 -7.64 22.42 11.31
C LYS A 638 -6.28 21.92 10.83
N THR A 639 -5.55 21.14 11.62
CA THR A 639 -4.15 20.82 11.32
C THR A 639 -3.76 19.41 11.75
N VAL A 640 -4.37 18.41 11.11
CA VAL A 640 -3.79 17.07 10.99
C VAL A 640 -3.93 16.62 9.53
N GLU A 641 -3.09 17.18 8.64
CA GLU A 641 -3.07 16.81 7.21
C GLU A 641 -2.07 15.69 6.89
N THR A 642 -1.39 15.09 7.88
CA THR A 642 -0.50 13.93 7.68
C THR A 642 -0.54 12.98 8.88
N ILE A 643 -0.72 11.69 8.56
CA ILE A 643 -1.22 10.54 9.35
C ILE A 643 -2.75 10.53 9.40
N PRO A 644 -3.44 9.46 8.92
CA PRO A 644 -4.88 9.48 8.72
C PRO A 644 -5.62 9.85 9.99
N ASP A 645 -6.67 10.67 9.86
CA ASP A 645 -7.67 10.97 10.89
C ASP A 645 -8.03 9.69 11.67
N LEU A 646 -7.35 9.51 12.82
CA LEU A 646 -7.45 8.32 13.66
C LEU A 646 -8.50 8.58 14.73
N PHE A 647 -9.75 8.80 14.30
CA PHE A 647 -10.92 8.88 15.17
C PHE A 647 -12.15 8.27 14.49
N ASN A 648 -12.48 7.04 14.89
CA ASN A 648 -13.75 6.62 15.48
C ASN A 648 -13.83 5.09 15.44
N THR A 649 -13.44 4.45 16.55
CA THR A 649 -13.64 3.02 16.82
C THR A 649 -15.10 2.66 17.13
N GLU A 650 -16.02 3.62 17.15
CA GLU A 650 -17.45 3.38 17.42
C GLU A 650 -18.19 2.63 16.29
N GLU A 651 -17.73 2.67 15.04
CA GLU A 651 -18.49 2.03 13.94
C GLU A 651 -18.15 0.55 13.72
N LEU A 652 -17.24 -0.03 14.52
CA LEU A 652 -16.93 -1.46 14.45
C LEU A 652 -18.02 -2.37 15.05
N ARG A 653 -19.05 -1.80 15.69
CA ARG A 653 -20.08 -2.59 16.39
C ARG A 653 -21.50 -2.49 15.84
N LYS A 654 -21.79 -1.65 14.85
CA LYS A 654 -23.11 -1.65 14.20
C LYS A 654 -23.42 -2.96 13.43
N HIS A 655 -22.42 -3.82 13.21
CA HIS A 655 -22.59 -5.12 12.54
C HIS A 655 -22.13 -6.35 13.33
N THR A 656 -21.74 -6.20 14.61
CA THR A 656 -21.71 -7.35 15.52
C THR A 656 -23.13 -7.56 16.02
N THR A 657 -23.90 -8.37 15.31
CA THR A 657 -25.10 -9.00 15.88
C THR A 657 -24.69 -9.58 17.23
N ASP A 658 -25.44 -9.28 18.29
CA ASP A 658 -25.12 -9.71 19.64
C ASP A 658 -24.91 -11.24 19.61
N TRP A 659 -23.69 -11.66 19.90
CA TRP A 659 -23.33 -13.07 19.75
C TRP A 659 -23.98 -13.93 20.81
N ARG A 660 -24.47 -13.31 21.90
CA ARG A 660 -25.33 -13.96 22.88
C ARG A 660 -26.66 -14.34 22.24
N GLU A 661 -27.24 -13.50 21.37
CA GLU A 661 -28.42 -13.88 20.58
C GLU A 661 -28.11 -15.00 19.58
N LEU A 662 -26.95 -14.97 18.93
CA LEU A 662 -26.53 -16.03 18.01
C LEU A 662 -26.20 -17.35 18.73
N LYS A 663 -25.59 -17.30 19.91
CA LYS A 663 -25.29 -18.46 20.76
C LYS A 663 -26.58 -19.04 21.34
N LYS A 664 -27.46 -18.21 21.88
CA LYS A 664 -28.79 -18.59 22.37
C LYS A 664 -29.65 -19.18 21.24
N ALA A 665 -29.68 -18.56 20.06
CA ALA A 665 -30.38 -19.09 18.88
C ALA A 665 -29.74 -20.40 18.34
N ARG A 666 -28.44 -20.61 18.56
CA ARG A 666 -27.73 -21.84 18.15
C ARG A 666 -27.97 -22.96 19.16
N GLU A 667 -27.93 -22.67 20.45
CA GLU A 667 -28.28 -23.58 21.55
C GLU A 667 -29.76 -23.96 21.51
N GLU A 668 -30.67 -23.02 21.23
CA GLU A 668 -32.09 -23.28 21.00
C GLU A 668 -32.33 -24.12 19.75
N LYS A 669 -31.61 -23.88 18.65
CA LYS A 669 -31.66 -24.73 17.44
C LYS A 669 -31.09 -26.12 17.68
N GLU A 670 -30.05 -26.25 18.49
CA GLU A 670 -29.42 -27.53 18.80
C GLU A 670 -30.29 -28.33 19.79
N ALA A 671 -30.89 -27.67 20.78
CA ALA A 671 -31.90 -28.23 21.67
C ALA A 671 -33.17 -28.65 20.92
N ALA A 672 -33.68 -27.83 19.99
CA ALA A 672 -34.83 -28.20 19.14
C ALA A 672 -34.53 -29.38 18.20
N ARG A 673 -33.28 -29.47 17.71
CA ARG A 673 -32.82 -30.58 16.88
C ARG A 673 -32.60 -31.88 17.67
N LEU A 674 -32.22 -31.78 18.95
CA LEU A 674 -32.18 -32.90 19.90
C LEU A 674 -33.58 -33.32 20.37
N ALA A 675 -34.55 -32.39 20.38
CA ALA A 675 -35.95 -32.63 20.76
C ALA A 675 -36.83 -33.19 19.61
N GLY A 676 -36.31 -33.29 18.38
CA GLY A 676 -36.96 -34.01 17.28
C GLY A 676 -38.12 -33.26 16.60
N ASP A 677 -38.05 -31.94 16.48
CA ASP A 677 -39.07 -31.14 15.78
C ASP A 677 -38.98 -31.28 14.23
N PRO A 678 -40.05 -31.70 13.53
CA PRO A 678 -40.04 -31.95 12.08
C PRO A 678 -39.88 -30.72 11.15
N ASP A 679 -40.08 -29.49 11.63
CA ASP A 679 -40.23 -28.29 10.77
C ASP A 679 -39.01 -27.34 10.74
N ALA A 680 -37.82 -27.75 11.20
CA ALA A 680 -36.63 -26.92 11.12
C ALA A 680 -36.09 -26.79 9.66
N PRO A 681 -35.87 -25.57 9.13
CA PRO A 681 -35.45 -25.38 7.74
C PRO A 681 -34.02 -25.90 7.47
N LEU A 682 -33.89 -26.77 6.47
CA LEU A 682 -32.64 -27.41 6.04
C LEU A 682 -31.61 -26.39 5.51
N SER A 683 -30.50 -26.19 6.20
CA SER A 683 -29.34 -25.46 5.65
C SER A 683 -28.58 -26.36 4.65
N LYS A 684 -28.29 -25.80 3.47
CA LYS A 684 -27.65 -26.50 2.34
C LYS A 684 -26.27 -27.03 2.74
N LYS A 685 -26.17 -28.35 2.93
CA LYS A 685 -24.89 -29.09 3.00
C LYS A 685 -24.16 -28.97 1.67
N ARG A 686 -23.05 -28.23 1.63
CA ARG A 686 -21.99 -28.41 0.62
C ARG A 686 -21.02 -29.45 1.16
N ARG A 687 -21.07 -30.66 0.61
CA ARG A 687 -20.06 -31.72 0.82
C ARG A 687 -19.50 -32.08 -0.55
N LYS A 688 -18.18 -31.98 -0.72
CA LYS A 688 -17.34 -33.13 -1.09
C LYS A 688 -15.85 -32.79 -1.05
N ASN A 689 -15.20 -33.34 -0.03
CA ASN A 689 -13.85 -33.89 -0.14
C ASN A 689 -13.87 -35.03 -1.17
N LYS A 690 -12.90 -35.02 -2.08
CA LYS A 690 -12.39 -36.22 -2.76
C LYS A 690 -10.87 -36.12 -2.76
N ASN A 691 -10.21 -36.98 -1.98
CA ASN A 691 -9.07 -37.78 -2.42
C ASN A 691 -8.62 -38.69 -1.27
N SER A 692 -9.24 -39.86 -1.17
CA SER A 692 -8.59 -41.04 -0.60
C SER A 692 -7.95 -41.82 -1.75
N ARG A 693 -6.67 -42.14 -1.57
CA ARG A 693 -5.87 -42.99 -2.46
C ARG A 693 -6.55 -44.35 -2.67
N LYS A 694 -6.59 -44.78 -3.93
CA LYS A 694 -6.89 -46.17 -4.32
C LYS A 694 -5.70 -47.09 -3.98
N ILE A 695 -5.97 -48.15 -3.23
CA ILE A 695 -5.31 -49.47 -3.33
C ILE A 695 -6.46 -50.50 -3.28
N PRO A 696 -6.46 -51.55 -4.11
CA PRO A 696 -7.69 -52.19 -4.57
C PRO A 696 -8.28 -53.21 -3.57
N GLU A 697 -9.61 -53.30 -3.56
CA GLU A 697 -10.36 -54.38 -2.93
C GLU A 697 -10.11 -55.70 -3.65
N ASN A 698 -9.84 -56.75 -2.88
CA ASN A 698 -10.35 -58.07 -3.20
C ASN A 698 -10.65 -58.86 -1.93
N ALA A 699 -11.88 -59.41 -1.95
CA ALA A 699 -12.34 -60.60 -1.26
C ALA A 699 -12.74 -60.54 0.23
N ALA A 700 -13.98 -60.99 0.41
CA ALA A 700 -14.44 -61.95 1.41
C ALA A 700 -15.39 -61.40 2.50
N GLU A 701 -16.64 -61.83 2.32
CA GLU A 701 -17.67 -62.06 3.30
C GLU A 701 -17.18 -62.73 4.60
N ALA A 702 -18.04 -62.58 5.60
CA ALA A 702 -18.29 -63.50 6.72
C ALA A 702 -17.62 -63.21 8.08
N SER A 703 -18.48 -62.65 8.95
CA SER A 703 -18.88 -63.23 10.24
C SER A 703 -17.98 -63.13 11.49
N SER A 704 -18.69 -62.78 12.56
CA SER A 704 -18.53 -63.20 13.97
C SER A 704 -17.46 -62.52 14.85
N SER A 705 -17.97 -61.62 15.71
CA SER A 705 -17.90 -61.59 17.19
C SER A 705 -16.57 -61.81 17.96
N PRO A 706 -16.48 -61.24 19.18
CA PRO A 706 -15.24 -60.69 19.72
C PRO A 706 -14.57 -61.58 20.77
N ALA A 707 -13.27 -61.38 20.97
CA ALA A 707 -12.60 -61.73 22.22
C ALA A 707 -11.46 -60.75 22.50
N THR A 708 -11.46 -60.26 23.73
CA THR A 708 -10.50 -59.37 24.40
C THR A 708 -9.27 -60.17 24.89
N PRO A 709 -8.40 -59.64 25.77
CA PRO A 709 -7.11 -59.06 25.42
C PRO A 709 -5.93 -59.81 26.09
N SER A 710 -4.70 -59.56 25.66
CA SER A 710 -3.49 -59.74 26.47
C SER A 710 -2.31 -59.19 25.67
N GLU A 711 -1.63 -58.15 26.14
CA GLU A 711 -0.65 -58.11 27.24
C GLU A 711 0.77 -58.18 26.67
N GLN A 712 1.60 -57.26 27.17
CA GLN A 712 3.07 -57.28 27.14
C GLN A 712 3.75 -57.02 25.79
N ALA A 713 4.90 -56.37 25.70
CA ALA A 713 5.70 -55.51 26.55
C ALA A 713 6.98 -55.26 25.74
N GLN A 714 7.54 -54.06 25.82
CA GLN A 714 8.95 -53.72 25.55
C GLN A 714 9.41 -53.82 24.08
N GLU A 715 10.12 -52.86 23.49
CA GLU A 715 10.98 -51.77 24.03
C GLU A 715 10.63 -50.41 23.43
#